data_AF-A0A926X722-F1
#
_entry.id   AF-A0A926X722-F1
#
_cell.length_a   1.000
_cell.length_b   1.000
_cell.length_c   1.000
_cell.angle_alpha   90.00
_cell.angle_beta   90.00
_cell.angle_gamma   90.00
#
_symmetry.space_group_name_H-M   'P 1'
#
loop_
_entity.id
_entity.type
_entity.pdbx_description
1 polymer ?
#
loop_
_entity_poly.entity_id
_entity_poly.type
_entity_poly.pdbx_seq_one_letter_code
_entity_poly.pdbx_strand_id
1 'polypeptide(L)'
;MARVALLIGVSEYGSGLRPLPAASNDVEALQQVLENQEIGDFDVVKPLINPSQSEMAEAIETWSSSHTSNDLVLLFFSGHRVYDEHHNLYFAARNTYKNKHNHLIKASAVSANFVRDCFEQSQSRQQVVILDWCSGESLSNERSGDRPVSGIAAPTSVEHQFGAAGRVVLLPSSDWHYSFVQKRSDRSLYTRYLVEGISTGVADRNFDGSVSADELHEYVRKRVKEAAPGIDPKIIRLNEQDLRIEIARVKINDPQRHYRQEVEKYASQGKISEVGRTILDTHRVRFGLSPIDAAVIEEEVLQPYRDYQSLLKQYRDAVAPIEQEYLLNEGIHEQLKTLQHYLGLRDEDVAPIQQEIAAKVEAYQRESKHRERLNHIQQYGEIYEAIARREYPLSSRTATELRELQEVLGLRDEDVAPIQAEIHSQLAAQEEAYRRKLQHYEYEFTQAVSLGLPISEFTRDGLRKFQHSLELRDDDVNRIEQQVMEQNKSDAEAYQEKLQHYEFKFSQEVNRELPLSEATREELKQFQQHLGLRDEDAAQVEHRVIGKIQEQEKAYQNKLSLYEQRFMQVVNLEYPPGEFARHELRNLQKSLGLREADVQQIERAASASRQAEFLAKQQEQKEQKEQQPKEVLEPPVTVIQTPAADASVAPPPQTSPASIAPVAPPAPPAPPTPPPAPAPVAAPSTSQLLPSERGISYTRLNELLQAKNWREADEETLALMLKATGREKAGWLDRTALESFPCVDLHTIDQLWLEHSGGRFGFSVQHRIYREIPKGDAALFGDRIGWWHPKMRIFLPYSSLKFNPQAPEGHLPAFWFWKIPVAESLRSWGLAPGRGGCATDSWMLATLMRRMENCPQ
;
A
#
# COMPACT_ATOMS: atom_id res chain seq x y z
N MET A 1 -45.56 72.11 3.71
CA MET A 1 -45.08 70.85 3.12
C MET A 1 -43.59 71.02 2.95
N ALA A 2 -42.86 70.90 4.04
CA ALA A 2 -41.42 70.76 4.01
C ALA A 2 -41.08 69.31 3.64
N ARG A 3 -39.92 69.11 3.03
CA ARG A 3 -39.33 67.82 2.70
C ARG A 3 -38.03 67.71 3.49
N VAL A 4 -37.99 66.84 4.49
CA VAL A 4 -36.90 66.80 5.48
C VAL A 4 -36.32 65.40 5.62
N ALA A 5 -34.98 65.28 5.63
CA ALA A 5 -34.28 63.99 5.77
C ALA A 5 -33.25 63.98 6.90
N LEU A 6 -33.33 63.00 7.80
CA LEU A 6 -32.25 62.66 8.75
C LEU A 6 -31.47 61.47 8.20
N LEU A 7 -30.17 61.63 7.97
CA LEU A 7 -29.32 60.61 7.36
C LEU A 7 -28.24 60.15 8.34
N ILE A 8 -28.38 58.94 8.88
CA ILE A 8 -27.51 58.39 9.92
C ILE A 8 -26.56 57.36 9.30
N GLY A 9 -25.25 57.54 9.46
CA GLY A 9 -24.22 56.67 8.89
C GLY A 9 -23.20 56.27 9.94
N VAL A 10 -23.14 54.98 10.28
CA VAL A 10 -22.22 54.47 11.30
C VAL A 10 -21.23 53.50 10.66
N SER A 11 -19.97 53.91 10.60
CA SER A 11 -18.85 53.19 10.00
C SER A 11 -17.83 52.67 11.03
N GLU A 12 -17.81 53.24 12.23
CA GLU A 12 -16.99 52.82 13.38
C GLU A 12 -17.85 52.15 14.47
N TYR A 13 -17.26 51.20 15.22
CA TYR A 13 -17.93 50.49 16.31
C TYR A 13 -16.99 50.09 17.45
N GLY A 14 -17.56 49.76 18.62
CA GLY A 14 -16.84 49.15 19.73
C GLY A 14 -16.57 47.64 19.56
N SER A 15 -15.99 47.01 20.58
CA SER A 15 -15.51 45.62 20.48
C SER A 15 -16.62 44.61 20.15
N GLY A 16 -16.31 43.65 19.27
CA GLY A 16 -17.23 42.59 18.85
C GLY A 16 -18.07 42.91 17.61
N LEU A 17 -17.95 44.13 17.06
CA LEU A 17 -18.48 44.52 15.76
C LEU A 17 -17.33 44.82 14.78
N ARG A 18 -17.60 44.76 13.47
CA ARG A 18 -16.63 45.08 12.40
C ARG A 18 -16.94 46.47 11.83
N PRO A 19 -15.94 47.33 11.54
CA PRO A 19 -16.17 48.59 10.84
C PRO A 19 -16.89 48.42 9.50
N LEU A 20 -17.66 49.43 9.09
CA LEU A 20 -18.39 49.52 7.82
C LEU A 20 -18.08 50.84 7.09
N PRO A 21 -16.90 51.01 6.46
CA PRO A 21 -16.49 52.28 5.86
C PRO A 21 -17.52 52.88 4.88
N ALA A 22 -18.23 52.03 4.14
CA ALA A 22 -19.25 52.44 3.18
C ALA A 22 -20.37 53.30 3.80
N ALA A 23 -20.73 53.09 5.06
CA ALA A 23 -21.88 53.75 5.70
C ALA A 23 -21.75 55.28 5.81
N SER A 24 -20.54 55.83 5.79
CA SER A 24 -20.31 57.27 5.72
C SER A 24 -20.54 57.82 4.31
N ASN A 25 -20.05 57.10 3.30
CA ASN A 25 -20.13 57.47 1.88
C ASN A 25 -21.56 57.26 1.33
N ASP A 26 -22.30 56.31 1.90
CA ASP A 26 -23.73 56.09 1.66
C ASP A 26 -24.56 57.32 2.04
N VAL A 27 -24.30 57.91 3.22
CA VAL A 27 -24.95 59.15 3.66
C VAL A 27 -24.56 60.32 2.78
N GLU A 28 -23.26 60.52 2.51
CA GLU A 28 -22.78 61.63 1.68
C GLU A 28 -23.44 61.64 0.29
N ALA A 29 -23.46 60.49 -0.39
CA ALA A 29 -24.01 60.41 -1.73
C ALA A 29 -25.54 60.44 -1.78
N LEU A 30 -26.24 60.03 -0.71
CA LEU A 30 -27.69 60.24 -0.62
C LEU A 30 -28.03 61.70 -0.31
N GLN A 31 -27.24 62.37 0.55
CA GLN A 31 -27.37 63.79 0.85
C GLN A 31 -27.29 64.64 -0.44
N GLN A 32 -26.25 64.44 -1.26
CA GLN A 32 -26.02 65.16 -2.52
C GLN A 32 -27.22 65.11 -3.49
N VAL A 33 -28.03 64.04 -3.46
CA VAL A 33 -29.19 63.87 -4.34
C VAL A 33 -30.48 64.41 -3.72
N LEU A 34 -30.65 64.30 -2.41
CA LEU A 34 -31.82 64.84 -1.71
C LEU A 34 -31.79 66.38 -1.65
N GLU A 35 -30.61 66.98 -1.45
CA GLU A 35 -30.41 68.44 -1.44
C GLU A 35 -30.54 69.09 -2.82
N ASN A 36 -30.52 68.31 -3.91
CA ASN A 36 -30.59 68.84 -5.27
C ASN A 36 -32.03 69.29 -5.63
N GLN A 37 -32.20 70.58 -5.90
CA GLN A 37 -33.48 71.23 -6.22
C GLN A 37 -34.14 70.73 -7.53
N GLU A 38 -33.36 70.22 -8.50
CA GLU A 38 -33.94 69.60 -9.71
C GLU A 38 -34.39 68.14 -9.48
N ILE A 39 -34.01 67.53 -8.34
CA ILE A 39 -34.18 66.09 -8.08
C ILE A 39 -34.95 65.84 -6.77
N GLY A 40 -34.28 65.84 -5.61
CA GLY A 40 -34.92 65.52 -4.31
C GLY A 40 -35.80 66.64 -3.76
N ASP A 41 -35.37 67.89 -3.95
CA ASP A 41 -36.00 69.11 -3.43
C ASP A 41 -36.31 69.05 -1.92
N PHE A 42 -35.33 68.65 -1.10
CA PHE A 42 -35.45 68.64 0.36
C PHE A 42 -35.01 69.98 0.97
N ASP A 43 -35.88 70.62 1.75
CA ASP A 43 -35.60 71.87 2.47
C ASP A 43 -34.48 71.73 3.51
N VAL A 44 -34.41 70.56 4.17
CA VAL A 44 -33.42 70.26 5.22
C VAL A 44 -32.97 68.81 5.13
N VAL A 45 -31.68 68.61 4.88
CA VAL A 45 -31.01 67.31 4.98
C VAL A 45 -29.97 67.38 6.10
N LYS A 46 -30.10 66.51 7.10
CA LYS A 46 -29.22 66.47 8.28
C LYS A 46 -28.40 65.18 8.30
N PRO A 47 -27.12 65.20 7.88
CA PRO A 47 -26.22 64.07 8.07
C PRO A 47 -25.81 63.93 9.53
N LEU A 48 -25.65 62.68 9.99
CA LEU A 48 -25.20 62.32 11.33
C LEU A 48 -24.23 61.12 11.24
N ILE A 49 -22.93 61.42 11.13
CA ILE A 49 -21.88 60.42 10.92
C ILE A 49 -21.26 59.99 12.25
N ASN A 50 -21.16 58.67 12.47
CA ASN A 50 -20.62 58.04 13.68
C ASN A 50 -21.12 58.64 15.02
N PRO A 51 -22.44 58.87 15.21
CA PRO A 51 -22.97 59.29 16.51
C PRO A 51 -22.80 58.19 17.57
N SER A 52 -22.67 58.58 18.83
CA SER A 52 -22.93 57.71 19.98
C SER A 52 -24.41 57.38 20.10
N GLN A 53 -24.73 56.38 20.92
CA GLN A 53 -26.10 55.95 21.23
C GLN A 53 -27.01 57.12 21.63
N SER A 54 -26.49 58.06 22.43
CA SER A 54 -27.29 59.13 23.01
C SER A 54 -27.53 60.26 22.00
N GLU A 55 -26.48 60.65 21.25
CA GLU A 55 -26.60 61.60 20.13
C GLU A 55 -27.55 61.08 19.04
N MET A 56 -27.52 59.77 18.76
CA MET A 56 -28.43 59.13 17.80
C MET A 56 -29.88 59.14 18.31
N ALA A 57 -30.12 58.81 19.58
CA ALA A 57 -31.46 58.80 20.17
C ALA A 57 -32.08 60.20 20.22
N GLU A 58 -31.32 61.19 20.74
CA GLU A 58 -31.74 62.60 20.82
C GLU A 58 -32.04 63.17 19.42
N ALA A 59 -31.21 62.86 18.43
CA ALA A 59 -31.43 63.30 17.06
C ALA A 59 -32.73 62.71 16.46
N ILE A 60 -33.03 61.43 16.72
CA ILE A 60 -34.24 60.75 16.21
C ILE A 60 -35.51 61.33 16.87
N GLU A 61 -35.51 61.49 18.20
CA GLU A 61 -36.65 62.02 18.97
C GLU A 61 -36.93 63.50 18.61
N THR A 62 -35.88 64.31 18.47
CA THR A 62 -36.00 65.70 18.02
C THR A 62 -36.52 65.78 16.58
N TRP A 63 -36.17 64.83 15.71
CA TRP A 63 -36.56 64.84 14.31
C TRP A 63 -38.01 64.42 14.08
N SER A 64 -38.51 63.42 14.80
CA SER A 64 -39.90 62.97 14.63
C SER A 64 -40.92 63.97 15.19
N SER A 65 -40.54 64.75 16.22
CA SER A 65 -41.41 65.68 16.93
C SER A 65 -41.52 67.09 16.33
N SER A 66 -40.60 67.49 15.45
CA SER A 66 -40.47 68.88 14.95
C SER A 66 -41.27 69.24 13.69
N HIS A 67 -42.07 68.31 13.14
CA HIS A 67 -42.68 68.42 11.80
C HIS A 67 -44.21 68.31 11.81
N THR A 68 -44.88 68.92 10.81
CA THR A 68 -46.35 68.99 10.75
C THR A 68 -46.96 67.87 9.91
N SER A 69 -48.30 67.77 9.92
CA SER A 69 -49.06 66.70 9.27
C SER A 69 -49.00 66.66 7.75
N ASN A 70 -48.51 67.73 7.11
CA ASN A 70 -48.36 67.85 5.66
C ASN A 70 -46.88 67.85 5.20
N ASP A 71 -45.94 67.48 6.07
CA ASP A 71 -44.50 67.49 5.76
C ASP A 71 -43.98 66.06 5.58
N LEU A 72 -43.10 65.86 4.59
CA LEU A 72 -42.47 64.57 4.29
C LEU A 72 -41.24 64.38 5.19
N VAL A 73 -41.29 63.39 6.08
CA VAL A 73 -40.21 63.05 6.99
C VAL A 73 -39.51 61.78 6.53
N LEU A 74 -38.25 61.91 6.10
CA LEU A 74 -37.37 60.80 5.73
C LEU A 74 -36.35 60.50 6.84
N LEU A 75 -36.15 59.21 7.12
CA LEU A 75 -35.05 58.67 7.91
C LEU A 75 -34.25 57.69 7.04
N PHE A 76 -32.95 57.87 6.96
CA PHE A 76 -32.01 56.90 6.40
C PHE A 76 -31.06 56.41 7.49
N PHE A 77 -30.77 55.12 7.51
CA PHE A 77 -29.75 54.51 8.37
C PHE A 77 -28.89 53.54 7.57
N SER A 78 -27.57 53.77 7.52
CA SER A 78 -26.57 52.78 7.08
C SER A 78 -25.68 52.39 8.27
N GLY A 79 -25.51 51.08 8.49
CA GLY A 79 -24.78 50.54 9.64
C GLY A 79 -25.18 49.12 10.04
N HIS A 80 -24.71 48.62 11.18
CA HIS A 80 -25.12 47.32 11.72
C HIS A 80 -26.48 47.36 12.40
N ARG A 81 -27.30 46.36 12.11
CA ARG A 81 -28.36 45.88 13.01
C ARG A 81 -27.80 44.83 13.95
N VAL A 82 -28.19 44.90 15.23
CA VAL A 82 -27.77 43.94 16.26
C VAL A 82 -28.97 43.52 17.11
N TYR A 83 -28.96 42.27 17.57
CA TYR A 83 -30.03 41.71 18.40
C TYR A 83 -29.57 41.55 19.86
N ASP A 84 -30.52 41.56 20.79
CA ASP A 84 -30.29 41.11 22.16
C ASP A 84 -30.65 39.63 22.39
N GLU A 85 -30.43 39.15 23.62
CA GLU A 85 -30.70 37.78 24.08
C GLU A 85 -32.18 37.35 24.02
N HIS A 86 -33.09 38.24 23.58
CA HIS A 86 -34.51 37.97 23.38
C HIS A 86 -34.96 38.29 21.94
N HIS A 87 -34.00 38.41 21.01
CA HIS A 87 -34.20 38.78 19.61
C HIS A 87 -34.84 40.17 19.39
N ASN A 88 -34.80 41.08 20.38
CA ASN A 88 -35.15 42.48 20.13
C ASN A 88 -34.08 43.14 19.26
N LEU A 89 -34.51 43.99 18.34
CA LEU A 89 -33.69 44.63 17.33
C LEU A 89 -33.17 46.00 17.81
N TYR A 90 -31.90 46.29 17.53
CA TYR A 90 -31.24 47.54 17.84
C TYR A 90 -30.39 48.05 16.67
N PHE A 91 -30.30 49.38 16.59
CA PHE A 91 -29.46 50.15 15.68
C PHE A 91 -28.11 50.38 16.36
N ALA A 92 -27.03 49.90 15.75
CA ALA A 92 -25.69 50.05 16.31
C ALA A 92 -25.16 51.49 16.08
N ALA A 93 -24.75 52.13 17.17
CA ALA A 93 -24.08 53.42 17.22
C ALA A 93 -22.56 53.24 17.37
N ARG A 94 -21.78 54.33 17.28
CA ARG A 94 -20.30 54.29 17.33
C ARG A 94 -19.75 53.60 18.58
N ASN A 95 -20.41 53.82 19.72
CA ASN A 95 -20.05 53.22 21.00
C ASN A 95 -20.74 51.88 21.28
N THR A 96 -21.47 51.28 20.33
CA THR A 96 -22.06 49.95 20.51
C THR A 96 -20.98 48.88 20.59
N TYR A 97 -21.07 48.00 21.58
CA TYR A 97 -20.17 46.86 21.75
C TYR A 97 -20.87 45.61 22.27
N LYS A 98 -20.26 44.46 21.98
CA LYS A 98 -20.61 43.15 22.51
C LYS A 98 -19.62 42.77 23.62
N ASN A 99 -20.11 42.03 24.62
CA ASN A 99 -19.30 41.55 25.74
C ASN A 99 -18.46 40.31 25.36
N LYS A 100 -17.71 39.76 26.33
CA LYS A 100 -16.85 38.56 26.11
C LYS A 100 -17.62 37.29 25.72
N HIS A 101 -18.94 37.25 25.92
CA HIS A 101 -19.83 36.17 25.52
C HIS A 101 -20.55 36.46 24.18
N ASN A 102 -20.14 37.51 23.45
CA ASN A 102 -20.77 37.99 22.20
C ASN A 102 -22.17 38.61 22.38
N HIS A 103 -22.64 38.84 23.62
CA HIS A 103 -23.97 39.44 23.87
C HIS A 103 -23.90 40.98 23.79
N LEU A 104 -24.96 41.60 23.24
CA LEU A 104 -25.09 43.05 23.10
C LEU A 104 -25.24 43.75 24.46
N ILE A 105 -24.44 44.78 24.72
CA ILE A 105 -24.70 45.70 25.83
C ILE A 105 -25.81 46.67 25.40
N LYS A 106 -27.06 46.37 25.80
CA LYS A 106 -28.29 47.05 25.31
C LYS A 106 -28.23 48.58 25.42
N ALA A 107 -27.66 49.11 26.50
CA ALA A 107 -27.48 50.56 26.73
C ALA A 107 -26.45 51.24 25.81
N SER A 108 -25.72 50.49 24.98
CA SER A 108 -24.75 51.01 24.00
C SER A 108 -25.32 51.15 22.59
N ALA A 109 -26.59 50.81 22.36
CA ALA A 109 -27.28 50.85 21.07
C ALA A 109 -28.67 51.51 21.19
N VAL A 110 -29.28 51.90 20.07
CA VAL A 110 -30.64 52.47 20.05
C VAL A 110 -31.67 51.38 19.74
N SER A 111 -32.73 51.26 20.53
CA SER A 111 -33.77 50.24 20.35
C SER A 111 -34.64 50.53 19.13
N ALA A 112 -34.92 49.53 18.30
CA ALA A 112 -35.85 49.69 17.17
C ALA A 112 -37.27 50.07 17.63
N ASN A 113 -37.71 49.57 18.80
CA ASN A 113 -38.98 49.96 19.41
C ASN A 113 -38.99 51.48 19.73
N PHE A 114 -37.89 52.03 20.26
CA PHE A 114 -37.79 53.48 20.52
C PHE A 114 -37.92 54.29 19.22
N VAL A 115 -37.25 53.86 18.14
CA VAL A 115 -37.37 54.53 16.83
C VAL A 115 -38.82 54.46 16.30
N ARG A 116 -39.50 53.32 16.42
CA ARG A 116 -40.93 53.20 16.09
C ARG A 116 -41.77 54.18 16.91
N ASP A 117 -41.61 54.15 18.23
CA ASP A 117 -42.43 54.94 19.17
C ASP A 117 -42.27 56.45 18.92
N CYS A 118 -41.05 56.92 18.61
CA CYS A 118 -40.78 58.29 18.19
C CYS A 118 -41.54 58.67 16.90
N PHE A 119 -41.57 57.78 15.90
CA PHE A 119 -42.25 58.02 14.61
C PHE A 119 -43.77 57.81 14.67
N GLU A 120 -44.29 57.02 15.61
CA GLU A 120 -45.75 56.91 15.87
C GLU A 120 -46.32 58.13 16.57
N GLN A 121 -45.50 58.83 17.38
CA GLN A 121 -45.86 60.09 18.03
C GLN A 121 -45.72 61.32 17.11
N SER A 122 -45.10 61.16 15.93
CA SER A 122 -44.95 62.23 14.95
C SER A 122 -46.30 62.68 14.39
N GLN A 123 -46.47 63.98 14.16
CA GLN A 123 -47.66 64.52 13.51
C GLN A 123 -47.67 64.28 11.99
N SER A 124 -46.52 64.01 11.37
CA SER A 124 -46.40 63.78 9.92
C SER A 124 -47.10 62.50 9.48
N ARG A 125 -47.88 62.61 8.40
CA ARG A 125 -48.59 61.50 7.73
C ARG A 125 -47.85 60.95 6.50
N GLN A 126 -46.65 61.42 6.22
CA GLN A 126 -45.81 60.97 5.12
C GLN A 126 -44.41 60.66 5.65
N GLN A 127 -44.21 59.40 6.04
CA GLN A 127 -42.99 58.93 6.69
C GLN A 127 -42.28 57.91 5.78
N VAL A 128 -41.00 58.14 5.48
CA VAL A 128 -40.17 57.22 4.67
C VAL A 128 -38.97 56.78 5.50
N VAL A 129 -38.82 55.49 5.72
CA VAL A 129 -37.73 54.92 6.54
C VAL A 129 -36.91 53.96 5.68
N ILE A 130 -35.63 54.27 5.45
CA ILE A 130 -34.73 53.51 4.58
C ILE A 130 -33.62 52.91 5.46
N LEU A 131 -33.56 51.58 5.51
CA LEU A 131 -32.69 50.82 6.43
C LEU A 131 -31.66 50.01 5.65
N ASP A 132 -30.53 50.62 5.29
CA ASP A 132 -29.40 49.98 4.61
C ASP A 132 -28.48 49.26 5.61
N TRP A 133 -29.06 48.30 6.34
CA TRP A 133 -28.39 47.66 7.46
C TRP A 133 -27.68 46.34 7.11
N CYS A 134 -26.56 46.10 7.78
CA CYS A 134 -25.82 44.84 7.77
C CYS A 134 -26.01 44.05 9.07
N SER A 135 -25.88 42.72 9.03
CA SER A 135 -25.80 41.88 10.23
C SER A 135 -24.53 42.19 11.04
N GLY A 136 -24.67 42.68 12.28
CA GLY A 136 -23.56 42.95 13.20
C GLY A 136 -22.98 41.71 13.88
N GLU A 137 -22.66 40.67 13.11
CA GLU A 137 -22.22 39.37 13.62
C GLU A 137 -20.84 38.97 13.11
N SER A 138 -19.94 38.65 14.05
CA SER A 138 -18.67 38.03 13.73
C SER A 138 -18.85 36.51 13.76
N LEU A 139 -18.87 35.89 12.59
CA LEU A 139 -18.79 34.44 12.37
C LEU A 139 -17.39 33.91 12.75
N SER A 140 -17.06 34.02 14.03
CA SER A 140 -15.80 33.56 14.63
C SER A 140 -16.01 32.44 15.65
N ASN A 141 -17.24 31.95 15.81
CA ASN A 141 -17.62 30.99 16.85
C ASN A 141 -18.60 29.88 16.38
N GLU A 142 -18.68 29.59 15.08
CA GLU A 142 -19.36 28.38 14.57
C GLU A 142 -18.49 27.13 14.82
N ARG A 143 -18.30 26.82 16.11
CA ARG A 143 -17.66 25.61 16.63
C ARG A 143 -18.54 24.87 17.64
N SER A 144 -19.86 25.06 17.52
CA SER A 144 -20.91 24.29 18.17
C SER A 144 -21.90 23.85 17.10
N GLY A 145 -22.28 22.57 17.08
CA GLY A 145 -23.20 21.99 16.09
C GLY A 145 -24.68 22.31 16.30
N ASP A 146 -24.99 23.47 16.89
CA ASP A 146 -26.36 23.90 17.16
C ASP A 146 -27.01 24.44 15.88
N ARG A 147 -27.83 23.60 15.26
CA ARG A 147 -28.86 24.06 14.32
C ARG A 147 -29.77 25.07 15.04
N PRO A 148 -30.41 26.02 14.32
CA PRO A 148 -31.47 26.83 14.90
C PRO A 148 -32.52 25.94 15.59
N VAL A 149 -32.73 26.14 16.89
CA VAL A 149 -33.66 25.32 17.66
C VAL A 149 -35.08 25.62 17.20
N SER A 150 -35.62 24.73 16.38
CA SER A 150 -37.00 24.74 15.88
C SER A 150 -38.01 24.66 17.04
N GLY A 151 -38.32 25.81 17.62
CA GLY A 151 -39.15 25.93 18.83
C GLY A 151 -39.06 27.29 19.53
N ILE A 152 -38.01 28.09 19.28
CA ILE A 152 -38.01 29.51 19.66
C ILE A 152 -38.91 30.26 18.67
N ALA A 153 -39.74 31.18 19.15
CA ALA A 153 -40.61 31.99 18.32
C ALA A 153 -39.79 32.78 17.28
N ALA A 154 -40.31 32.91 16.06
CA ALA A 154 -39.65 33.68 15.00
C ALA A 154 -39.28 35.08 15.50
N PRO A 155 -38.10 35.63 15.12
CA PRO A 155 -37.71 36.97 15.54
C PRO A 155 -38.81 37.96 15.14
N THR A 156 -39.18 38.87 16.05
CA THR A 156 -40.29 39.80 15.85
C THR A 156 -40.07 40.57 14.56
N SER A 157 -40.85 40.24 13.53
CA SER A 157 -40.56 40.70 12.16
C SER A 157 -40.43 42.22 12.11
N VAL A 158 -39.53 42.71 11.26
CA VAL A 158 -39.37 44.15 10.98
C VAL A 158 -40.70 44.77 10.56
N GLU A 159 -41.58 43.98 9.94
CA GLU A 159 -42.97 44.30 9.62
C GLU A 159 -43.78 44.73 10.85
N HIS A 160 -43.73 43.93 11.93
CA HIS A 160 -44.37 44.23 13.22
C HIS A 160 -43.66 45.33 14.02
N GLN A 161 -42.38 45.58 13.75
CA GLN A 161 -41.60 46.61 14.47
C GLN A 161 -41.68 48.00 13.82
N PHE A 162 -41.99 48.12 12.53
CA PHE A 162 -42.00 49.43 11.85
C PHE A 162 -43.27 49.74 11.04
N GLY A 163 -44.17 48.79 10.76
CA GLY A 163 -45.42 49.06 10.04
C GLY A 163 -46.30 50.08 10.77
N ALA A 164 -46.55 51.23 10.13
CA ALA A 164 -47.55 52.22 10.56
C ALA A 164 -48.31 52.78 9.35
N ALA A 165 -49.52 53.31 9.56
CA ALA A 165 -50.29 53.94 8.50
C ALA A 165 -49.64 55.26 8.05
N GLY A 166 -49.51 55.47 6.74
CA GLY A 166 -48.77 56.61 6.18
C GLY A 166 -47.24 56.51 6.31
N ARG A 167 -46.71 55.35 6.70
CA ARG A 167 -45.27 55.04 6.72
C ARG A 167 -44.91 53.98 5.68
N VAL A 168 -43.85 54.24 4.93
CA VAL A 168 -43.22 53.27 4.01
C VAL A 168 -41.81 52.96 4.51
N VAL A 169 -41.50 51.67 4.69
CA VAL A 169 -40.14 51.22 5.07
C VAL A 169 -39.50 50.46 3.92
N LEU A 170 -38.25 50.81 3.57
CA LEU A 170 -37.47 50.19 2.49
C LEU A 170 -36.22 49.52 3.09
N LEU A 171 -35.99 48.23 2.84
CA LEU A 171 -34.84 47.47 3.38
C LEU A 171 -34.26 46.43 2.39
N PRO A 172 -32.95 46.10 2.45
CA PRO A 172 -32.29 45.23 1.47
C PRO A 172 -32.59 43.73 1.62
N SER A 173 -32.82 43.22 2.84
CA SER A 173 -33.46 41.92 3.09
C SER A 173 -33.74 41.70 4.58
N SER A 174 -34.59 40.74 4.89
CA SER A 174 -34.81 40.23 6.26
C SER A 174 -33.63 39.37 6.75
N ASP A 175 -33.07 38.47 5.93
CA ASP A 175 -32.30 37.32 6.45
C ASP A 175 -30.86 37.13 5.91
N TRP A 176 -30.38 37.94 4.95
CA TRP A 176 -29.06 37.70 4.33
C TRP A 176 -27.88 38.44 4.98
N HIS A 177 -26.74 37.77 5.15
CA HIS A 177 -25.48 38.33 5.68
C HIS A 177 -24.77 39.26 4.67
N TYR A 178 -25.31 40.45 4.49
CA TYR A 178 -24.93 41.51 3.54
C TYR A 178 -23.43 41.96 3.53
N SER A 179 -22.64 41.57 4.54
CA SER A 179 -21.34 42.19 4.88
C SER A 179 -20.21 42.11 3.84
N PHE A 180 -20.17 41.08 2.98
CA PHE A 180 -18.97 40.82 2.17
C PHE A 180 -18.99 41.51 0.79
N VAL A 181 -20.19 41.70 0.21
CA VAL A 181 -20.36 42.37 -1.11
C VAL A 181 -19.83 43.80 -1.07
N GLN A 182 -19.93 44.48 0.08
CA GLN A 182 -19.45 45.84 0.29
C GLN A 182 -17.92 46.00 0.16
N LYS A 183 -17.11 44.94 0.29
CA LYS A 183 -15.63 45.03 0.33
C LYS A 183 -14.93 45.55 -0.95
N ARG A 184 -15.67 45.75 -2.04
CA ARG A 184 -15.15 46.15 -3.36
C ARG A 184 -15.68 47.50 -3.85
N SER A 185 -16.42 48.22 -3.01
CA SER A 185 -17.20 49.39 -3.40
C SER A 185 -17.12 50.40 -2.26
N ASP A 186 -16.88 51.67 -2.56
CA ASP A 186 -16.85 52.73 -1.55
C ASP A 186 -18.22 52.94 -0.88
N ARG A 187 -19.28 52.36 -1.45
CA ARG A 187 -20.69 52.50 -1.08
C ARG A 187 -21.42 51.15 -1.13
N SER A 188 -22.50 50.99 -0.37
CA SER A 188 -23.29 49.77 -0.34
C SER A 188 -23.98 49.49 -1.69
N LEU A 189 -24.31 48.22 -1.96
CA LEU A 189 -25.01 47.82 -3.19
C LEU A 189 -26.43 48.42 -3.27
N TYR A 190 -27.11 48.48 -2.12
CA TYR A 190 -28.47 49.01 -1.98
C TYR A 190 -28.48 50.54 -2.12
N THR A 191 -27.59 51.25 -1.42
CA THR A 191 -27.49 52.72 -1.52
C THR A 191 -26.88 53.19 -2.84
N ARG A 192 -26.07 52.38 -3.53
CA ARG A 192 -25.69 52.60 -4.94
C ARG A 192 -26.94 52.72 -5.81
N TYR A 193 -27.81 51.70 -5.81
CA TYR A 193 -28.99 51.69 -6.68
C TYR A 193 -30.13 52.63 -6.22
N LEU A 194 -30.25 52.93 -4.92
CA LEU A 194 -31.13 53.99 -4.42
C LEU A 194 -30.74 55.33 -5.07
N VAL A 195 -29.46 55.70 -4.95
CA VAL A 195 -28.95 56.97 -5.51
C VAL A 195 -28.97 56.97 -7.04
N GLU A 196 -28.64 55.87 -7.72
CA GLU A 196 -28.76 55.79 -9.19
C GLU A 196 -30.22 56.00 -9.64
N GLY A 197 -31.16 55.28 -9.02
CA GLY A 197 -32.58 55.35 -9.35
C GLY A 197 -33.20 56.73 -9.15
N ILE A 198 -32.78 57.45 -8.09
CA ILE A 198 -33.19 58.83 -7.83
C ILE A 198 -32.47 59.81 -8.78
N SER A 199 -31.13 59.80 -8.82
CA SER A 199 -30.33 60.84 -9.50
C SER A 199 -30.49 60.85 -11.03
N THR A 200 -30.73 59.69 -11.64
CA THR A 200 -30.99 59.58 -13.08
C THR A 200 -32.49 59.57 -13.41
N GLY A 201 -33.36 59.56 -12.39
CA GLY A 201 -34.81 59.45 -12.55
C GLY A 201 -35.29 58.17 -13.22
N VAL A 202 -34.44 57.15 -13.40
CA VAL A 202 -34.80 55.90 -14.10
C VAL A 202 -35.69 54.99 -13.25
N ALA A 203 -35.83 55.30 -11.95
CA ALA A 203 -36.79 54.64 -11.09
C ALA A 203 -38.24 55.01 -11.42
N ASP A 204 -38.53 56.22 -11.93
CA ASP A 204 -39.85 56.57 -12.50
C ASP A 204 -40.17 55.57 -13.63
N ARG A 205 -41.25 54.80 -13.44
CA ARG A 205 -41.72 53.73 -14.34
C ARG A 205 -43.03 54.07 -15.03
N ASN A 206 -43.84 54.94 -14.45
CA ASN A 206 -45.13 55.34 -15.02
C ASN A 206 -45.03 56.58 -15.96
N PHE A 207 -43.86 57.22 -16.00
CA PHE A 207 -43.52 58.43 -16.78
C PHE A 207 -44.27 59.70 -16.37
N ASP A 208 -44.72 59.82 -15.11
CA ASP A 208 -45.39 61.03 -14.61
C ASP A 208 -44.45 62.17 -14.18
N GLY A 209 -43.13 61.92 -14.14
CA GLY A 209 -42.14 62.91 -13.73
C GLY A 209 -41.83 62.92 -12.23
N SER A 210 -42.24 61.88 -11.48
CA SER A 210 -41.88 61.67 -10.08
C SER A 210 -41.32 60.26 -9.83
N VAL A 211 -40.39 60.13 -8.89
CA VAL A 211 -39.98 58.84 -8.32
C VAL A 211 -40.73 58.63 -7.01
N SER A 212 -41.65 57.68 -6.98
CA SER A 212 -42.30 57.27 -5.74
C SER A 212 -41.52 56.21 -4.96
N ALA A 213 -41.85 56.01 -3.68
CA ALA A 213 -41.25 54.98 -2.83
C ALA A 213 -41.45 53.54 -3.36
N ASP A 214 -42.57 53.27 -4.05
CA ASP A 214 -42.82 52.00 -4.77
C ASP A 214 -41.83 51.81 -5.92
N GLU A 215 -41.75 52.81 -6.78
CA GLU A 215 -40.94 52.79 -8.01
C GLU A 215 -39.44 52.70 -7.72
N LEU A 216 -38.99 53.46 -6.72
CA LEU A 216 -37.62 53.35 -6.20
C LEU A 216 -37.36 51.94 -5.64
N HIS A 217 -38.30 51.39 -4.88
CA HIS A 217 -38.18 50.03 -4.37
C HIS A 217 -38.11 48.99 -5.49
N GLU A 218 -38.99 49.06 -6.49
CA GLU A 218 -38.97 48.14 -7.63
C GLU A 218 -37.69 48.25 -8.48
N TYR A 219 -37.16 49.47 -8.66
CA TYR A 219 -35.89 49.68 -9.36
C TYR A 219 -34.74 49.02 -8.60
N VAL A 220 -34.59 49.37 -7.32
CA VAL A 220 -33.52 48.82 -6.47
C VAL A 220 -33.66 47.31 -6.32
N ARG A 221 -34.87 46.78 -6.16
CA ARG A 221 -35.13 45.34 -6.10
C ARG A 221 -34.77 44.61 -7.39
N LYS A 222 -34.98 45.22 -8.56
CA LYS A 222 -34.46 44.68 -9.84
C LYS A 222 -32.93 44.66 -9.82
N ARG A 223 -32.28 45.82 -9.63
CA ARG A 223 -30.82 45.97 -9.78
C ARG A 223 -30.00 45.19 -8.74
N VAL A 224 -30.46 45.15 -7.49
CA VAL A 224 -29.85 44.34 -6.43
C VAL A 224 -29.88 42.86 -6.80
N LYS A 225 -30.98 42.35 -7.38
CA LYS A 225 -31.05 40.95 -7.82
C LYS A 225 -30.23 40.63 -9.06
N GLU A 226 -30.07 41.60 -9.97
CA GLU A 226 -29.18 41.45 -11.13
C GLU A 226 -27.69 41.37 -10.71
N ALA A 227 -27.32 41.97 -9.57
CA ALA A 227 -25.96 41.96 -9.02
C ALA A 227 -25.70 40.87 -7.96
N ALA A 228 -26.71 40.52 -7.16
CA ALA A 228 -26.61 39.59 -6.04
C ALA A 228 -27.97 38.89 -5.80
N PRO A 229 -28.29 37.82 -6.55
CA PRO A 229 -29.61 37.14 -6.50
C PRO A 229 -30.06 36.64 -5.12
N GLY A 230 -29.13 36.39 -4.18
CA GLY A 230 -29.45 36.02 -2.79
C GLY A 230 -30.04 37.15 -1.94
N ILE A 231 -30.07 38.39 -2.45
CA ILE A 231 -30.62 39.55 -1.74
C ILE A 231 -32.00 39.90 -2.32
N ASP A 232 -33.04 39.82 -1.48
CA ASP A 232 -34.42 40.20 -1.84
C ASP A 232 -34.88 41.42 -1.02
N PRO A 233 -34.72 42.65 -1.55
CA PRO A 233 -35.26 43.84 -0.93
C PRO A 233 -36.75 43.73 -0.64
N LYS A 234 -37.17 44.30 0.49
CA LYS A 234 -38.56 44.36 0.95
C LYS A 234 -39.04 45.80 1.10
N ILE A 235 -40.35 45.95 1.01
CA ILE A 235 -41.10 47.17 1.32
C ILE A 235 -42.18 46.82 2.35
N ILE A 236 -42.33 47.62 3.40
CA ILE A 236 -43.29 47.39 4.49
C ILE A 236 -44.28 48.56 4.54
N ARG A 237 -45.57 48.23 4.67
CA ARG A 237 -46.73 49.12 4.79
C ARG A 237 -47.80 48.44 5.66
N LEU A 238 -48.74 49.19 6.24
CA LEU A 238 -49.92 48.58 6.88
C LEU A 238 -51.12 48.41 5.93
N ASN A 239 -51.38 49.39 5.06
CA ASN A 239 -52.44 49.30 4.06
C ASN A 239 -51.85 49.37 2.64
N GLU A 240 -52.35 48.53 1.73
CA GLU A 240 -52.03 48.62 0.28
C GLU A 240 -52.63 49.88 -0.38
N GLN A 241 -53.52 50.58 0.32
CA GLN A 241 -54.21 51.79 -0.14
C GLN A 241 -53.62 53.09 0.44
N ASP A 242 -52.56 53.01 1.26
CA ASP A 242 -51.87 54.20 1.79
C ASP A 242 -51.12 54.96 0.69
N LEU A 243 -50.85 56.26 0.93
CA LEU A 243 -50.38 57.20 -0.08
C LEU A 243 -49.10 56.74 -0.80
N ARG A 244 -49.09 56.86 -2.13
CA ARG A 244 -47.87 56.90 -2.94
C ARG A 244 -47.06 58.14 -2.53
N ILE A 245 -45.93 57.93 -1.85
CA ILE A 245 -45.05 59.02 -1.38
C ILE A 245 -43.98 59.32 -2.44
N GLU A 246 -43.89 60.58 -2.87
CA GLU A 246 -42.92 61.09 -3.85
C GLU A 246 -41.56 61.42 -3.20
N ILE A 247 -40.52 60.66 -3.55
CA ILE A 247 -39.15 60.83 -3.02
C ILE A 247 -38.34 61.81 -3.86
N ALA A 248 -38.59 61.93 -5.17
CA ALA A 248 -37.91 62.89 -6.04
C ALA A 248 -38.72 63.25 -7.29
N ARG A 249 -38.30 64.30 -7.99
CA ARG A 249 -38.79 64.70 -9.33
C ARG A 249 -37.88 64.16 -10.42
N VAL A 250 -38.42 64.04 -11.63
CA VAL A 250 -37.73 63.55 -12.83
C VAL A 250 -37.97 64.50 -13.99
N LYS A 251 -36.90 64.76 -14.75
CA LYS A 251 -36.95 65.55 -15.98
C LYS A 251 -37.70 64.77 -17.07
N ILE A 252 -38.94 65.16 -17.34
CA ILE A 252 -39.90 64.42 -18.18
C ILE A 252 -39.37 64.12 -19.60
N ASN A 253 -38.48 64.95 -20.15
CA ASN A 253 -37.84 64.75 -21.45
C ASN A 253 -36.30 64.72 -21.30
N ASP A 254 -35.75 63.66 -20.71
CA ASP A 254 -34.30 63.39 -20.72
C ASP A 254 -33.93 62.31 -21.76
N PRO A 255 -33.12 62.64 -22.79
CA PRO A 255 -32.60 61.67 -23.75
C PRO A 255 -31.76 60.54 -23.11
N GLN A 256 -31.02 60.81 -22.01
CA GLN A 256 -30.18 59.81 -21.36
C GLN A 256 -31.02 58.73 -20.66
N ARG A 257 -32.05 59.13 -19.90
CA ARG A 257 -33.04 58.23 -19.30
C ARG A 257 -33.71 57.32 -20.35
N HIS A 258 -34.19 57.89 -21.46
CA HIS A 258 -34.82 57.09 -22.53
C HIS A 258 -33.86 56.12 -23.22
N TYR A 259 -32.58 56.48 -23.34
CA TYR A 259 -31.58 55.54 -23.82
C TYR A 259 -31.34 54.41 -22.82
N ARG A 260 -31.16 54.71 -21.52
CA ARG A 260 -30.99 53.70 -20.46
C ARG A 260 -32.11 52.65 -20.47
N GLN A 261 -33.35 53.09 -20.64
CA GLN A 261 -34.52 52.20 -20.68
C GLN A 261 -34.49 51.22 -21.87
N GLU A 262 -34.02 51.64 -23.03
CA GLU A 262 -33.83 50.72 -24.17
C GLU A 262 -32.59 49.83 -23.97
N VAL A 263 -31.51 50.32 -23.33
CA VAL A 263 -30.38 49.45 -22.96
C VAL A 263 -30.83 48.35 -21.99
N GLU A 264 -31.61 48.67 -20.94
CA GLU A 264 -32.16 47.71 -19.98
C GLU A 264 -33.06 46.62 -20.58
N LYS A 265 -33.57 46.85 -21.80
CA LYS A 265 -34.46 45.98 -22.55
C LYS A 265 -33.70 45.05 -23.52
N TYR A 266 -32.48 45.42 -23.92
CA TYR A 266 -31.61 44.60 -24.79
C TYR A 266 -30.37 44.03 -24.07
N ALA A 267 -30.06 44.50 -22.88
CA ALA A 267 -29.08 43.90 -21.97
C ALA A 267 -29.62 42.60 -21.38
N SER A 268 -28.82 41.54 -21.43
CA SER A 268 -29.12 40.25 -20.81
C SER A 268 -27.83 39.54 -20.42
N GLN A 269 -27.75 39.01 -19.20
CA GLN A 269 -26.57 38.29 -18.68
C GLN A 269 -25.24 39.05 -18.89
N GLY A 270 -25.25 40.38 -18.78
CA GLY A 270 -24.06 41.22 -18.97
C GLY A 270 -23.61 41.38 -20.42
N LYS A 271 -24.47 41.07 -21.40
CA LYS A 271 -24.21 41.22 -22.83
C LYS A 271 -25.37 41.92 -23.53
N ILE A 272 -25.05 42.58 -24.64
CA ILE A 272 -26.01 43.10 -25.63
C ILE A 272 -25.79 42.26 -26.89
N SER A 273 -26.87 41.81 -27.55
CA SER A 273 -26.77 41.04 -28.80
C SER A 273 -26.43 41.93 -30.00
N GLU A 274 -25.90 41.36 -31.09
CA GLU A 274 -25.67 42.06 -32.37
C GLU A 274 -26.90 42.88 -32.84
N VAL A 275 -28.09 42.27 -32.72
CA VAL A 275 -29.37 42.91 -33.05
C VAL A 275 -29.70 44.02 -32.06
N GLY A 276 -29.54 43.77 -30.76
CA GLY A 276 -29.71 44.78 -29.71
C GLY A 276 -28.78 45.99 -29.90
N ARG A 277 -27.50 45.75 -30.24
CA ARG A 277 -26.52 46.80 -30.55
C ARG A 277 -26.97 47.67 -31.72
N THR A 278 -27.45 47.04 -32.80
CA THR A 278 -27.96 47.74 -33.99
C THR A 278 -29.18 48.63 -33.65
N ILE A 279 -30.07 48.14 -32.78
CA ILE A 279 -31.22 48.92 -32.30
C ILE A 279 -30.75 50.07 -31.41
N LEU A 280 -29.82 49.82 -30.48
CA LEU A 280 -29.29 50.83 -29.58
C LEU A 280 -28.55 51.94 -30.33
N ASP A 281 -27.65 51.65 -31.26
CA ASP A 281 -27.00 52.71 -32.06
C ASP A 281 -28.01 53.54 -32.88
N THR A 282 -29.13 52.94 -33.31
CA THR A 282 -30.24 53.66 -33.94
C THR A 282 -30.94 54.59 -32.94
N HIS A 283 -31.25 54.12 -31.73
CA HIS A 283 -31.85 54.92 -30.67
C HIS A 283 -30.91 56.03 -30.17
N ARG A 284 -29.61 55.77 -30.04
CA ARG A 284 -28.58 56.74 -29.66
C ARG A 284 -28.57 57.95 -30.60
N VAL A 285 -28.59 57.69 -31.92
CA VAL A 285 -28.67 58.75 -32.94
C VAL A 285 -30.03 59.47 -32.89
N ARG A 286 -31.14 58.75 -32.72
CA ARG A 286 -32.48 59.34 -32.57
C ARG A 286 -32.61 60.26 -31.36
N PHE A 287 -31.94 59.94 -30.26
CA PHE A 287 -31.90 60.72 -29.03
C PHE A 287 -30.79 61.78 -28.99
N GLY A 288 -29.94 61.88 -30.03
CA GLY A 288 -28.89 62.88 -30.13
C GLY A 288 -27.69 62.67 -29.20
N LEU A 289 -27.53 61.47 -28.63
CA LEU A 289 -26.49 61.18 -27.64
C LEU A 289 -25.12 60.93 -28.27
N SER A 290 -24.06 61.41 -27.60
CA SER A 290 -22.71 61.11 -28.05
C SER A 290 -22.37 59.63 -27.84
N PRO A 291 -21.38 59.08 -28.57
CA PRO A 291 -20.91 57.72 -28.31
C PRO A 291 -20.36 57.52 -26.90
N ILE A 292 -19.91 58.59 -26.23
CA ILE A 292 -19.34 58.54 -24.87
C ILE A 292 -20.46 58.41 -23.84
N ASP A 293 -21.48 59.28 -23.89
CA ASP A 293 -22.62 59.23 -22.96
C ASP A 293 -23.33 57.87 -23.05
N ALA A 294 -23.51 57.37 -24.28
CA ALA A 294 -24.10 56.07 -24.52
C ALA A 294 -23.26 54.92 -23.95
N ALA A 295 -21.93 54.95 -24.11
CA ALA A 295 -21.04 53.94 -23.55
C ALA A 295 -21.06 53.94 -22.01
N VAL A 296 -21.15 55.11 -21.36
CA VAL A 296 -21.29 55.22 -19.89
C VAL A 296 -22.62 54.62 -19.44
N ILE A 297 -23.73 54.96 -20.11
CA ILE A 297 -25.07 54.39 -19.80
C ILE A 297 -25.08 52.87 -20.00
N GLU A 298 -24.45 52.36 -21.06
CA GLU A 298 -24.32 50.92 -21.30
C GLU A 298 -23.45 50.21 -20.26
N GLU A 299 -22.34 50.83 -19.84
CA GLU A 299 -21.46 50.32 -18.80
C GLU A 299 -22.20 50.20 -17.46
N GLU A 300 -22.92 51.26 -17.04
CA GLU A 300 -23.72 51.26 -15.82
C GLU A 300 -24.85 50.21 -15.84
N VAL A 301 -25.61 50.11 -16.95
CA VAL A 301 -26.70 49.12 -17.08
C VAL A 301 -26.19 47.68 -17.05
N LEU A 302 -24.98 47.43 -17.55
CA LEU A 302 -24.35 46.11 -17.58
C LEU A 302 -23.59 45.77 -16.29
N GLN A 303 -23.24 46.77 -15.46
CA GLN A 303 -22.45 46.56 -14.25
C GLN A 303 -23.05 45.58 -13.23
N PRO A 304 -24.38 45.52 -12.98
CA PRO A 304 -24.96 44.50 -12.10
C PRO A 304 -24.56 43.07 -12.50
N TYR A 305 -24.71 42.73 -13.78
CA TYR A 305 -24.37 41.39 -14.27
C TYR A 305 -22.86 41.11 -14.21
N ARG A 306 -22.00 42.13 -14.35
CA ARG A 306 -20.54 42.00 -14.18
C ARG A 306 -20.16 41.73 -12.72
N ASP A 307 -20.80 42.42 -11.77
CA ASP A 307 -20.61 42.18 -10.34
C ASP A 307 -20.99 40.71 -10.00
N TYR A 308 -22.16 40.24 -10.44
CA TYR A 308 -22.60 38.85 -10.28
C TYR A 308 -21.65 37.83 -10.95
N GLN A 309 -21.20 38.09 -12.18
CA GLN A 309 -20.21 37.25 -12.86
C GLN A 309 -18.88 37.19 -12.08
N SER A 310 -18.46 38.28 -11.41
CA SER A 310 -17.27 38.24 -10.56
C SER A 310 -17.49 37.46 -9.25
N LEU A 311 -18.71 37.33 -8.74
CA LEU A 311 -19.02 36.45 -7.60
C LEU A 311 -18.93 34.98 -8.02
N LEU A 312 -19.59 34.60 -9.13
CA LEU A 312 -19.48 33.27 -9.72
C LEU A 312 -18.03 32.90 -10.06
N LYS A 313 -17.25 33.84 -10.60
CA LYS A 313 -15.83 33.62 -10.90
C LYS A 313 -15.03 33.35 -9.62
N GLN A 314 -15.22 34.12 -8.55
CA GLN A 314 -14.52 33.87 -7.28
C GLN A 314 -14.84 32.50 -6.70
N TYR A 315 -16.09 32.03 -6.83
CA TYR A 315 -16.44 30.66 -6.45
C TYR A 315 -15.70 29.63 -7.31
N ARG A 316 -15.75 29.75 -8.64
CA ARG A 316 -15.04 28.85 -9.57
C ARG A 316 -13.52 28.84 -9.35
N ASP A 317 -12.89 30.01 -9.22
CA ASP A 317 -11.45 30.17 -8.98
C ASP A 317 -11.02 29.50 -7.65
N ALA A 318 -11.91 29.48 -6.64
CA ALA A 318 -11.65 28.81 -5.36
C ALA A 318 -11.81 27.28 -5.41
N VAL A 319 -12.61 26.73 -6.33
CA VAL A 319 -12.73 25.26 -6.51
C VAL A 319 -11.75 24.71 -7.55
N ALA A 320 -11.19 25.53 -8.43
CA ALA A 320 -10.21 25.12 -9.44
C ALA A 320 -8.99 24.32 -8.89
N PRO A 321 -8.43 24.60 -7.70
CA PRO A 321 -7.39 23.74 -7.10
C PRO A 321 -7.90 22.34 -6.74
N ILE A 322 -9.14 22.23 -6.27
CA ILE A 322 -9.79 20.97 -5.89
C ILE A 322 -10.06 20.11 -7.14
N GLU A 323 -10.24 20.72 -8.32
CA GLU A 323 -10.30 19.98 -9.59
C GLU A 323 -8.98 19.28 -9.95
N GLN A 324 -7.83 19.75 -9.46
CA GLN A 324 -6.51 19.14 -9.75
C GLN A 324 -6.07 18.14 -8.69
N GLU A 325 -6.44 18.35 -7.42
CA GLU A 325 -6.15 17.40 -6.34
C GLU A 325 -7.19 16.27 -6.25
N TYR A 326 -8.38 16.44 -6.83
CA TYR A 326 -9.52 15.50 -6.81
C TYR A 326 -10.05 15.16 -5.40
N LEU A 327 -9.64 15.90 -4.37
CA LEU A 327 -9.98 15.69 -2.97
C LEU A 327 -11.28 16.41 -2.56
N LEU A 328 -12.44 15.87 -2.95
CA LEU A 328 -13.72 16.25 -2.34
C LEU A 328 -13.94 15.48 -1.03
N ASN A 329 -13.46 16.06 0.09
CA ASN A 329 -13.76 15.59 1.44
C ASN A 329 -14.82 16.47 2.14
N GLU A 330 -15.38 15.95 3.23
CA GLU A 330 -16.48 16.61 3.98
C GLU A 330 -16.10 18.01 4.51
N GLY A 331 -14.85 18.20 4.96
CA GLY A 331 -14.35 19.49 5.42
C GLY A 331 -14.25 20.53 4.29
N ILE A 332 -13.88 20.10 3.09
CA ILE A 332 -13.86 20.95 1.89
C ILE A 332 -15.30 21.31 1.46
N HIS A 333 -16.25 20.38 1.55
CA HIS A 333 -17.65 20.68 1.24
C HIS A 333 -18.24 21.77 2.15
N GLU A 334 -17.97 21.72 3.46
CA GLU A 334 -18.40 22.77 4.39
C GLU A 334 -17.66 24.10 4.17
N GLN A 335 -16.37 24.08 3.82
CA GLN A 335 -15.65 25.29 3.39
C GLN A 335 -16.25 25.93 2.13
N LEU A 336 -16.70 25.12 1.17
CA LEU A 336 -17.35 25.62 -0.05
C LEU A 336 -18.77 26.15 0.19
N LYS A 337 -19.55 25.57 1.11
CA LYS A 337 -20.80 26.18 1.60
C LYS A 337 -20.55 27.52 2.29
N THR A 338 -19.52 27.57 3.14
CA THR A 338 -19.11 28.78 3.87
C THR A 338 -18.75 29.89 2.87
N LEU A 339 -17.98 29.56 1.83
CA LEU A 339 -17.64 30.50 0.75
C LEU A 339 -18.86 30.91 -0.08
N GLN A 340 -19.73 29.97 -0.47
CA GLN A 340 -20.97 30.25 -1.19
C GLN A 340 -21.84 31.27 -0.43
N HIS A 341 -22.01 31.05 0.89
CA HIS A 341 -22.77 31.95 1.75
C HIS A 341 -22.11 33.34 1.86
N TYR A 342 -20.78 33.41 2.02
CA TYR A 342 -20.06 34.70 1.99
C TYR A 342 -20.15 35.43 0.63
N LEU A 343 -20.29 34.72 -0.49
CA LEU A 343 -20.37 35.30 -1.82
C LEU A 343 -21.77 35.74 -2.27
N GLY A 344 -22.83 35.49 -1.48
CA GLY A 344 -24.20 35.87 -1.88
C GLY A 344 -24.86 34.96 -2.91
N LEU A 345 -24.32 33.74 -3.11
CA LEU A 345 -24.73 32.82 -4.17
C LEU A 345 -25.74 31.78 -3.65
N ARG A 346 -26.81 31.55 -4.42
CA ARG A 346 -27.83 30.53 -4.15
C ARG A 346 -27.34 29.17 -4.65
N ASP A 347 -27.97 28.09 -4.21
CA ASP A 347 -27.62 26.74 -4.67
C ASP A 347 -27.75 26.60 -6.20
N GLU A 348 -28.78 27.22 -6.78
CA GLU A 348 -28.98 27.34 -8.24
C GLU A 348 -27.78 27.99 -8.97
N ASP A 349 -27.11 28.96 -8.34
CA ASP A 349 -26.03 29.74 -8.94
C ASP A 349 -24.72 28.92 -8.99
N VAL A 350 -24.50 28.05 -8.00
CA VAL A 350 -23.29 27.22 -7.90
C VAL A 350 -23.45 25.81 -8.47
N ALA A 351 -24.68 25.28 -8.55
CA ALA A 351 -24.94 23.92 -9.00
C ALA A 351 -24.32 23.57 -10.39
N PRO A 352 -24.35 24.45 -11.42
CA PRO A 352 -23.69 24.16 -12.70
C PRO A 352 -22.17 24.01 -12.58
N ILE A 353 -21.54 24.77 -11.68
CA ILE A 353 -20.09 24.70 -11.41
C ILE A 353 -19.81 23.38 -10.67
N GLN A 354 -20.56 23.07 -9.62
CA GLN A 354 -20.43 21.83 -8.84
C GLN A 354 -20.64 20.57 -9.70
N GLN A 355 -21.57 20.60 -10.65
CA GLN A 355 -21.81 19.50 -11.60
C GLN A 355 -20.65 19.34 -12.60
N GLU A 356 -20.06 20.43 -13.10
CA GLU A 356 -18.87 20.39 -13.96
C GLU A 356 -17.69 19.72 -13.24
N ILE A 357 -17.46 20.07 -11.97
CA ILE A 357 -16.42 19.48 -11.11
C ILE A 357 -16.72 18.00 -10.86
N ALA A 358 -17.93 17.65 -10.44
CA ALA A 358 -18.32 16.27 -10.14
C ALA A 358 -18.13 15.36 -11.36
N ALA A 359 -18.52 15.81 -12.55
CA ALA A 359 -18.31 15.06 -13.79
C ALA A 359 -16.82 14.82 -14.11
N LYS A 360 -15.94 15.82 -13.88
CA LYS A 360 -14.48 15.67 -14.00
C LYS A 360 -13.92 14.65 -12.99
N VAL A 361 -14.34 14.74 -11.73
CA VAL A 361 -13.91 13.82 -10.66
C VAL A 361 -14.35 12.39 -10.95
N GLU A 362 -15.60 12.17 -11.37
CA GLU A 362 -16.07 10.84 -11.76
C GLU A 362 -15.33 10.30 -13.00
N ALA A 363 -15.04 11.14 -14.00
CA ALA A 363 -14.30 10.74 -15.20
C ALA A 363 -12.88 10.27 -14.83
N TYR A 364 -12.17 11.02 -13.98
CA TYR A 364 -10.86 10.64 -13.47
C TYR A 364 -10.92 9.35 -12.62
N GLN A 365 -11.93 9.18 -11.77
CA GLN A 365 -12.12 7.94 -11.01
C GLN A 365 -12.41 6.72 -11.91
N ARG A 366 -13.20 6.91 -12.98
CA ARG A 366 -13.44 5.86 -14.01
C ARG A 366 -12.14 5.49 -14.73
N GLU A 367 -11.35 6.47 -15.13
CA GLU A 367 -10.07 6.22 -15.82
C GLU A 367 -9.05 5.55 -14.90
N SER A 368 -8.94 5.98 -13.64
CA SER A 368 -8.08 5.38 -12.63
C SER A 368 -8.44 3.90 -12.39
N LYS A 369 -9.73 3.60 -12.18
CA LYS A 369 -10.23 2.21 -12.04
C LYS A 369 -10.03 1.37 -13.30
N HIS A 370 -10.16 1.97 -14.49
CA HIS A 370 -9.86 1.27 -15.74
C HIS A 370 -8.38 0.92 -15.85
N ARG A 371 -7.48 1.85 -15.49
CA ARG A 371 -6.02 1.67 -15.46
C ARG A 371 -5.59 0.63 -14.41
N GLU A 372 -6.22 0.63 -13.24
CA GLU A 372 -6.04 -0.39 -12.20
C GLU A 372 -6.48 -1.78 -12.68
N ARG A 373 -7.66 -1.89 -13.30
CA ARG A 373 -8.13 -3.13 -13.95
C ARG A 373 -7.15 -3.62 -15.02
N LEU A 374 -6.61 -2.74 -15.87
CA LEU A 374 -5.60 -3.11 -16.88
C LEU A 374 -4.31 -3.67 -16.23
N ASN A 375 -3.84 -3.06 -15.14
CA ASN A 375 -2.68 -3.58 -14.39
C ASN A 375 -2.99 -4.96 -13.79
N HIS A 376 -4.18 -5.17 -13.23
CA HIS A 376 -4.62 -6.47 -12.71
C HIS A 376 -4.70 -7.53 -13.81
N ILE A 377 -5.20 -7.19 -15.00
CA ILE A 377 -5.25 -8.07 -16.18
C ILE A 377 -3.83 -8.50 -16.60
N GLN A 378 -2.88 -7.56 -16.67
CA GLN A 378 -1.48 -7.87 -16.96
C GLN A 378 -0.86 -8.78 -15.89
N GLN A 379 -1.03 -8.42 -14.61
CA GLN A 379 -0.51 -9.20 -13.48
C GLN A 379 -1.08 -10.62 -13.46
N TYR A 380 -2.37 -10.80 -13.78
CA TYR A 380 -2.97 -12.11 -13.92
C TYR A 380 -2.31 -12.92 -15.05
N GLY A 381 -2.13 -12.32 -16.23
CA GLY A 381 -1.49 -12.96 -17.37
C GLY A 381 -0.05 -13.42 -17.08
N GLU A 382 0.78 -12.57 -16.48
CA GLU A 382 2.16 -12.89 -16.12
C GLU A 382 2.24 -14.08 -15.13
N ILE A 383 1.34 -14.13 -14.14
CA ILE A 383 1.27 -15.23 -13.17
C ILE A 383 0.74 -16.50 -13.82
N TYR A 384 -0.32 -16.40 -14.64
CA TYR A 384 -0.92 -17.52 -15.34
C TYR A 384 0.08 -18.19 -16.29
N GLU A 385 0.82 -17.40 -17.07
CA GLU A 385 1.86 -17.90 -17.98
C GLU A 385 2.99 -18.59 -17.21
N ALA A 386 3.48 -17.98 -16.12
CA ALA A 386 4.56 -18.54 -15.31
C ALA A 386 4.20 -19.86 -14.60
N ILE A 387 2.90 -20.07 -14.31
CA ILE A 387 2.37 -21.31 -13.75
C ILE A 387 2.13 -22.35 -14.86
N ALA A 388 1.44 -21.98 -15.95
CA ALA A 388 1.13 -22.89 -17.05
C ALA A 388 2.40 -23.41 -17.76
N ARG A 389 3.46 -22.59 -17.88
CA ARG A 389 4.78 -23.03 -18.38
C ARG A 389 5.48 -24.09 -17.49
N ARG A 390 5.04 -24.28 -16.25
CA ARG A 390 5.58 -25.29 -15.30
C ARG A 390 4.69 -26.52 -15.18
N GLU A 391 3.38 -26.33 -15.33
CA GLU A 391 2.35 -27.35 -15.13
C GLU A 391 1.29 -27.22 -16.23
N TYR A 392 1.54 -27.88 -17.36
CA TYR A 392 0.55 -28.03 -18.44
C TYR A 392 0.26 -29.53 -18.69
N PRO A 393 -1.02 -29.92 -18.88
CA PRO A 393 -2.21 -29.16 -18.53
C PRO A 393 -2.32 -28.92 -17.00
N LEU A 394 -2.90 -27.77 -16.62
CA LEU A 394 -3.07 -27.37 -15.22
C LEU A 394 -3.89 -28.41 -14.42
N SER A 395 -3.43 -28.81 -13.23
CA SER A 395 -4.23 -29.67 -12.35
C SER A 395 -5.44 -28.93 -11.76
N SER A 396 -6.44 -29.69 -11.31
CA SER A 396 -7.65 -29.15 -10.66
C SER A 396 -7.34 -28.30 -9.42
N ARG A 397 -6.19 -28.52 -8.76
CA ARG A 397 -5.75 -27.68 -7.63
C ARG A 397 -5.27 -26.32 -8.15
N THR A 398 -4.30 -26.32 -9.05
CA THR A 398 -3.69 -25.12 -9.61
C THR A 398 -4.73 -24.26 -10.34
N ALA A 399 -5.70 -24.88 -11.02
CA ALA A 399 -6.84 -24.20 -11.62
C ALA A 399 -7.80 -23.55 -10.60
N THR A 400 -7.86 -24.06 -9.36
CA THR A 400 -8.64 -23.44 -8.27
C THR A 400 -7.88 -22.25 -7.67
N GLU A 401 -6.58 -22.41 -7.40
CA GLU A 401 -5.70 -21.33 -6.91
C GLU A 401 -5.65 -20.15 -7.91
N LEU A 402 -5.71 -20.43 -9.23
CA LEU A 402 -5.82 -19.42 -10.28
C LEU A 402 -7.21 -18.76 -10.41
N ARG A 403 -8.29 -19.38 -9.92
CA ARG A 403 -9.62 -18.75 -9.82
C ARG A 403 -9.71 -17.86 -8.59
N GLU A 404 -9.17 -18.30 -7.45
CA GLU A 404 -9.04 -17.46 -6.25
C GLU A 404 -8.26 -16.18 -6.56
N LEU A 405 -7.16 -16.28 -7.34
CA LEU A 405 -6.42 -15.11 -7.83
C LEU A 405 -7.26 -14.19 -8.73
N GLN A 406 -8.10 -14.74 -9.61
CA GLN A 406 -8.99 -13.96 -10.47
C GLN A 406 -10.02 -13.17 -9.65
N GLU A 407 -10.63 -13.81 -8.65
CA GLU A 407 -11.60 -13.19 -7.73
C GLU A 407 -10.93 -12.09 -6.88
N VAL A 408 -9.74 -12.34 -6.33
CA VAL A 408 -8.96 -11.36 -5.55
C VAL A 408 -8.58 -10.12 -6.37
N LEU A 409 -8.28 -10.29 -7.67
CA LEU A 409 -8.00 -9.18 -8.58
C LEU A 409 -9.27 -8.51 -9.14
N GLY A 410 -10.46 -9.00 -8.82
CA GLY A 410 -11.74 -8.45 -9.27
C GLY A 410 -12.00 -8.60 -10.78
N LEU A 411 -11.35 -9.58 -11.42
CA LEU A 411 -11.40 -9.77 -12.88
C LEU A 411 -12.59 -10.64 -13.29
N ARG A 412 -13.28 -10.23 -14.36
CA ARG A 412 -14.41 -10.99 -14.91
C ARG A 412 -13.90 -12.03 -15.91
N ASP A 413 -14.68 -13.07 -16.20
CA ASP A 413 -14.27 -14.11 -17.15
C ASP A 413 -13.94 -13.54 -18.55
N GLU A 414 -14.61 -12.46 -18.96
CA GLU A 414 -14.32 -11.71 -20.18
C GLU A 414 -12.92 -11.06 -20.21
N ASP A 415 -12.31 -10.79 -19.05
CA ASP A 415 -10.97 -10.21 -18.92
C ASP A 415 -9.87 -11.26 -19.08
N VAL A 416 -10.08 -12.44 -18.50
CA VAL A 416 -9.04 -13.49 -18.43
C VAL A 416 -9.13 -14.50 -19.56
N ALA A 417 -10.33 -14.83 -20.05
CA ALA A 417 -10.51 -15.89 -21.06
C ALA A 417 -9.68 -15.69 -22.35
N PRO A 418 -9.50 -14.46 -22.90
CA PRO A 418 -8.63 -14.25 -24.06
C PRO A 418 -7.15 -14.59 -23.76
N ILE A 419 -6.66 -14.23 -22.58
CA ILE A 419 -5.27 -14.46 -22.14
C ILE A 419 -5.03 -15.95 -21.88
N GLN A 420 -5.97 -16.60 -21.18
CA GLN A 420 -5.92 -18.05 -20.93
C GLN A 420 -5.93 -18.84 -22.26
N ALA A 421 -6.79 -18.46 -23.21
CA ALA A 421 -6.89 -19.12 -24.51
C ALA A 421 -5.61 -18.97 -25.36
N GLU A 422 -5.01 -17.78 -25.39
CA GLU A 422 -3.74 -17.53 -26.09
C GLU A 422 -2.60 -18.37 -25.50
N ILE A 423 -2.40 -18.32 -24.17
CA ILE A 423 -1.36 -19.09 -23.48
C ILE A 423 -1.57 -20.60 -23.68
N HIS A 424 -2.81 -21.09 -23.59
CA HIS A 424 -3.14 -22.48 -23.87
C HIS A 424 -2.84 -22.89 -25.32
N SER A 425 -3.14 -22.04 -26.31
CA SER A 425 -2.84 -22.32 -27.72
C SER A 425 -1.34 -22.42 -27.96
N GLN A 426 -0.55 -21.50 -27.37
CA GLN A 426 0.91 -21.52 -27.48
C GLN A 426 1.53 -22.76 -26.82
N LEU A 427 1.09 -23.14 -25.61
CA LEU A 427 1.61 -24.31 -24.89
C LEU A 427 1.22 -25.63 -25.57
N ALA A 428 -0.04 -25.76 -26.03
CA ALA A 428 -0.48 -26.93 -26.79
C ALA A 428 0.31 -27.10 -28.10
N ALA A 429 0.60 -26.01 -28.81
CA ALA A 429 1.43 -26.05 -30.02
C ALA A 429 2.90 -26.46 -29.74
N GLN A 430 3.47 -26.03 -28.60
CA GLN A 430 4.81 -26.45 -28.17
C GLN A 430 4.83 -27.93 -27.79
N GLU A 431 3.83 -28.42 -27.06
CA GLU A 431 3.68 -29.85 -26.78
C GLU A 431 3.54 -30.68 -28.07
N GLU A 432 2.71 -30.26 -29.02
CA GLU A 432 2.53 -31.01 -30.26
C GLU A 432 3.82 -31.03 -31.10
N ALA A 433 4.57 -29.91 -31.15
CA ALA A 433 5.88 -29.87 -31.77
C ALA A 433 6.89 -30.83 -31.11
N TYR A 434 6.90 -30.91 -29.77
CA TYR A 434 7.76 -31.86 -29.05
C TYR A 434 7.33 -33.32 -29.27
N ARG A 435 6.02 -33.61 -29.29
CA ARG A 435 5.48 -34.94 -29.64
C ARG A 435 5.85 -35.35 -31.07
N ARG A 436 5.83 -34.43 -32.04
CA ARG A 436 6.29 -34.68 -33.42
C ARG A 436 7.81 -34.95 -33.48
N LYS A 437 8.63 -34.23 -32.69
CA LYS A 437 10.07 -34.55 -32.52
C LYS A 437 10.28 -35.98 -31.96
N LEU A 438 9.54 -36.36 -30.92
CA LEU A 438 9.58 -37.71 -30.33
C LEU A 438 9.19 -38.79 -31.34
N GLN A 439 8.11 -38.60 -32.10
CA GLN A 439 7.67 -39.52 -33.15
C GLN A 439 8.71 -39.67 -34.28
N HIS A 440 9.43 -38.59 -34.61
CA HIS A 440 10.52 -38.66 -35.58
C HIS A 440 11.70 -39.50 -35.06
N TYR A 441 12.04 -39.39 -33.77
CA TYR A 441 13.03 -40.25 -33.13
C TYR A 441 12.58 -41.72 -33.04
N GLU A 442 11.33 -41.97 -32.65
CA GLU A 442 10.72 -43.31 -32.65
C GLU A 442 10.83 -43.96 -34.03
N TYR A 443 10.51 -43.22 -35.11
CA TYR A 443 10.65 -43.71 -36.49
C TYR A 443 12.10 -44.07 -36.85
N GLU A 444 13.06 -43.15 -36.67
CA GLU A 444 14.48 -43.40 -37.00
C GLU A 444 15.08 -44.54 -36.16
N PHE A 445 14.71 -44.63 -34.87
CA PHE A 445 15.11 -45.75 -34.02
C PHE A 445 14.49 -47.08 -34.47
N THR A 446 13.21 -47.10 -34.86
CA THR A 446 12.58 -48.29 -35.47
C THR A 446 13.26 -48.68 -36.79
N GLN A 447 13.65 -47.72 -37.64
CA GLN A 447 14.45 -48.05 -38.84
C GLN A 447 15.80 -48.67 -38.45
N ALA A 448 16.50 -48.09 -37.46
CA ALA A 448 17.78 -48.61 -36.97
C ALA A 448 17.68 -50.03 -36.38
N VAL A 449 16.58 -50.37 -35.71
CA VAL A 449 16.28 -51.73 -35.24
C VAL A 449 15.99 -52.67 -36.42
N SER A 450 15.16 -52.25 -37.38
CA SER A 450 14.75 -53.08 -38.52
C SER A 450 15.89 -53.42 -39.51
N LEU A 451 16.96 -52.61 -39.51
CA LEU A 451 18.19 -52.91 -40.25
C LEU A 451 19.03 -54.05 -39.64
N GLY A 452 18.68 -54.49 -38.42
CA GLY A 452 19.26 -55.65 -37.75
C GLY A 452 19.75 -55.34 -36.34
N LEU A 453 19.44 -56.23 -35.39
CA LEU A 453 20.00 -56.18 -34.05
C LEU A 453 21.34 -56.94 -33.97
N PRO A 454 22.33 -56.41 -33.24
CA PRO A 454 22.32 -55.16 -32.47
C PRO A 454 22.63 -53.93 -33.35
N ILE A 455 22.02 -52.79 -33.00
CA ILE A 455 22.30 -51.49 -33.62
C ILE A 455 23.81 -51.20 -33.55
N SER A 456 24.42 -50.89 -34.70
CA SER A 456 25.86 -50.65 -34.80
C SER A 456 26.31 -49.44 -33.98
N GLU A 457 27.58 -49.39 -33.56
CA GLU A 457 28.15 -48.23 -32.85
C GLU A 457 27.96 -46.94 -33.66
N PHE A 458 28.30 -46.97 -34.95
CA PHE A 458 28.10 -45.85 -35.88
C PHE A 458 26.64 -45.39 -35.94
N THR A 459 25.69 -46.33 -35.97
CA THR A 459 24.25 -46.02 -35.98
C THR A 459 23.80 -45.43 -34.64
N ARG A 460 24.25 -45.95 -33.50
CA ARG A 460 23.99 -45.37 -32.16
C ARG A 460 24.56 -43.97 -32.03
N ASP A 461 25.74 -43.73 -32.55
CA ASP A 461 26.39 -42.42 -32.50
C ASP A 461 25.77 -41.42 -33.50
N GLY A 462 25.07 -41.92 -34.52
CA GLY A 462 24.13 -41.15 -35.33
C GLY A 462 22.86 -40.79 -34.55
N LEU A 463 22.20 -41.78 -33.93
CA LEU A 463 21.00 -41.61 -33.11
C LEU A 463 21.20 -40.63 -31.95
N ARG A 464 22.34 -40.68 -31.23
CA ARG A 464 22.69 -39.70 -30.19
C ARG A 464 22.80 -38.26 -30.72
N LYS A 465 23.45 -38.08 -31.87
CA LYS A 465 23.57 -36.77 -32.53
C LYS A 465 22.20 -36.27 -33.00
N PHE A 466 21.35 -37.19 -33.47
CA PHE A 466 19.98 -36.90 -33.89
C PHE A 466 19.08 -36.50 -32.70
N GLN A 467 19.10 -37.28 -31.60
CA GLN A 467 18.45 -36.95 -30.32
C GLN A 467 18.81 -35.53 -29.87
N HIS A 468 20.12 -35.21 -29.87
CA HIS A 468 20.61 -33.90 -29.46
C HIS A 468 20.14 -32.78 -30.42
N SER A 469 20.13 -33.03 -31.73
CA SER A 469 19.60 -32.08 -32.73
C SER A 469 18.09 -31.85 -32.64
N LEU A 470 17.35 -32.80 -32.07
CA LEU A 470 15.92 -32.67 -31.76
C LEU A 470 15.66 -32.16 -30.33
N GLU A 471 16.70 -31.94 -29.51
CA GLU A 471 16.59 -31.47 -28.12
C GLU A 471 15.73 -32.40 -27.22
N LEU A 472 15.78 -33.71 -27.47
CA LEU A 472 14.95 -34.69 -26.76
C LEU A 472 15.56 -35.13 -25.43
N ARG A 473 14.74 -35.17 -24.37
CA ARG A 473 15.14 -35.59 -23.02
C ARG A 473 15.43 -37.09 -22.98
N ASP A 474 16.50 -37.47 -22.29
CA ASP A 474 16.94 -38.86 -22.14
C ASP A 474 15.83 -39.78 -21.59
N ASP A 475 15.03 -39.31 -20.63
CA ASP A 475 13.93 -40.11 -20.06
C ASP A 475 12.81 -40.44 -21.05
N ASP A 476 12.50 -39.54 -22.00
CA ASP A 476 11.49 -39.82 -23.04
C ASP A 476 12.07 -40.78 -24.09
N VAL A 477 13.33 -40.57 -24.46
CA VAL A 477 14.09 -41.38 -25.41
C VAL A 477 14.25 -42.81 -24.89
N ASN A 478 14.69 -42.98 -23.64
CA ASN A 478 14.82 -44.29 -22.99
C ASN A 478 13.49 -45.07 -22.98
N ARG A 479 12.34 -44.39 -22.81
CA ARG A 479 11.02 -45.02 -22.89
C ARG A 479 10.67 -45.47 -24.31
N ILE A 480 10.96 -44.64 -25.32
CA ILE A 480 10.76 -44.98 -26.74
C ILE A 480 11.65 -46.17 -27.12
N GLU A 481 12.93 -46.15 -26.77
CA GLU A 481 13.85 -47.25 -27.07
C GLU A 481 13.42 -48.56 -26.38
N GLN A 482 13.00 -48.51 -25.12
CA GLN A 482 12.45 -49.67 -24.41
C GLN A 482 11.16 -50.18 -25.07
N GLN A 483 10.24 -49.30 -25.46
CA GLN A 483 8.99 -49.65 -26.13
C GLN A 483 9.24 -50.33 -27.48
N VAL A 484 10.11 -49.76 -28.32
CA VAL A 484 10.45 -50.32 -29.64
C VAL A 484 11.24 -51.63 -29.50
N MET A 485 12.12 -51.76 -28.50
CA MET A 485 12.84 -53.02 -28.24
C MET A 485 11.92 -54.14 -27.75
N GLU A 486 10.95 -53.86 -26.87
CA GLU A 486 9.96 -54.85 -26.41
C GLU A 486 8.96 -55.22 -27.53
N GLN A 487 8.74 -54.35 -28.52
CA GLN A 487 7.98 -54.68 -29.73
C GLN A 487 8.76 -55.58 -30.70
N ASN A 488 10.08 -55.41 -30.81
CA ASN A 488 10.97 -56.21 -31.69
C ASN A 488 11.67 -57.35 -30.92
N LYS A 489 11.04 -57.81 -29.83
CA LYS A 489 11.61 -58.74 -28.84
C LYS A 489 12.10 -60.07 -29.43
N SER A 490 11.42 -60.61 -30.44
CA SER A 490 11.81 -61.85 -31.12
C SER A 490 13.24 -61.81 -31.68
N ASP A 491 13.62 -60.64 -32.20
CA ASP A 491 14.89 -60.46 -32.90
C ASP A 491 16.02 -60.17 -31.90
N ALA A 492 15.67 -59.54 -30.77
CA ALA A 492 16.54 -59.40 -29.60
C ALA A 492 16.79 -60.77 -28.93
N GLU A 493 15.76 -61.59 -28.75
CA GLU A 493 15.86 -62.97 -28.26
C GLU A 493 16.73 -63.82 -29.20
N ALA A 494 16.52 -63.72 -30.53
CA ALA A 494 17.35 -64.40 -31.52
C ALA A 494 18.83 -63.94 -31.54
N TYR A 495 19.14 -62.68 -31.21
CA TYR A 495 20.53 -62.26 -31.00
C TYR A 495 21.10 -62.78 -29.68
N GLN A 496 20.28 -62.83 -28.62
CA GLN A 496 20.68 -63.35 -27.32
C GLN A 496 20.93 -64.87 -27.33
N GLU A 497 20.20 -65.64 -28.15
CA GLU A 497 20.52 -67.05 -28.43
C GLU A 497 21.89 -67.21 -29.10
N LYS A 498 22.24 -66.36 -30.08
CA LYS A 498 23.57 -66.38 -30.71
C LYS A 498 24.68 -66.06 -29.70
N LEU A 499 24.46 -65.09 -28.81
CA LEU A 499 25.40 -64.78 -27.72
C LEU A 499 25.55 -65.95 -26.73
N GLN A 500 24.48 -66.66 -26.39
CA GLN A 500 24.55 -67.88 -25.58
C GLN A 500 25.30 -69.00 -26.31
N HIS A 501 25.12 -69.14 -27.62
CA HIS A 501 25.84 -70.12 -28.44
C HIS A 501 27.35 -69.83 -28.49
N TYR A 502 27.74 -68.55 -28.51
CA TYR A 502 29.13 -68.12 -28.35
C TYR A 502 29.66 -68.33 -26.93
N GLU A 503 28.92 -67.93 -25.88
CA GLU A 503 29.31 -68.18 -24.47
C GLU A 503 29.53 -69.68 -24.23
N PHE A 504 28.71 -70.54 -24.84
CA PHE A 504 28.85 -71.98 -24.75
C PHE A 504 30.12 -72.51 -25.45
N LYS A 505 30.38 -72.16 -26.72
CA LYS A 505 31.61 -72.60 -27.41
C LYS A 505 32.86 -72.04 -26.71
N PHE A 506 32.86 -70.75 -26.39
CA PHE A 506 33.98 -70.11 -25.70
C PHE A 506 34.25 -70.76 -24.33
N SER A 507 33.19 -71.07 -23.56
CA SER A 507 33.33 -71.80 -22.30
C SER A 507 33.91 -73.21 -22.49
N GLN A 508 33.60 -73.93 -23.57
CA GLN A 508 34.24 -75.22 -23.84
C GLN A 508 35.73 -75.04 -24.12
N GLU A 509 36.11 -74.07 -24.95
CA GLU A 509 37.50 -73.84 -25.32
C GLU A 509 38.36 -73.38 -24.13
N VAL A 510 37.88 -72.46 -23.30
CA VAL A 510 38.62 -72.03 -22.10
C VAL A 510 38.74 -73.14 -21.04
N ASN A 511 37.76 -74.04 -20.94
CA ASN A 511 37.88 -75.23 -20.09
C ASN A 511 38.79 -76.32 -20.69
N ARG A 512 39.12 -76.25 -21.99
CA ARG A 512 40.03 -77.16 -22.68
C ARG A 512 41.48 -76.67 -22.62
N GLU A 513 41.71 -75.37 -22.83
CA GLU A 513 43.03 -74.74 -22.85
C GLU A 513 42.98 -73.31 -22.31
N LEU A 514 43.66 -73.06 -21.19
CA LEU A 514 43.90 -71.71 -20.67
C LEU A 514 45.40 -71.58 -20.30
N PRO A 515 46.14 -70.59 -20.85
CA PRO A 515 45.71 -69.57 -21.81
C PRO A 515 45.47 -70.14 -23.22
N LEU A 516 44.38 -69.71 -23.88
CA LEU A 516 44.03 -70.08 -25.25
C LEU A 516 45.18 -69.82 -26.23
N SER A 517 45.55 -70.83 -27.02
CA SER A 517 46.52 -70.75 -28.12
C SER A 517 46.02 -69.91 -29.31
N GLU A 518 46.93 -69.46 -30.17
CA GLU A 518 46.60 -68.59 -31.32
C GLU A 518 45.64 -69.26 -32.32
N ALA A 519 45.76 -70.57 -32.53
CA ALA A 519 44.86 -71.33 -33.40
C ALA A 519 43.42 -71.32 -32.84
N THR A 520 43.25 -71.64 -31.56
CA THR A 520 41.93 -71.65 -30.89
C THR A 520 41.29 -70.25 -30.89
N ARG A 521 42.08 -69.17 -30.75
CA ARG A 521 41.59 -67.79 -30.85
C ARG A 521 41.05 -67.46 -32.24
N GLU A 522 41.75 -67.84 -33.30
CA GLU A 522 41.28 -67.58 -34.67
C GLU A 522 40.05 -68.44 -35.03
N GLU A 523 39.95 -69.68 -34.52
CA GLU A 523 38.74 -70.52 -34.62
C GLU A 523 37.53 -69.97 -33.85
N LEU A 524 37.76 -69.29 -32.72
CA LEU A 524 36.72 -68.59 -31.96
C LEU A 524 36.26 -67.34 -32.71
N LYS A 525 37.19 -66.54 -33.23
CA LYS A 525 36.92 -65.33 -34.01
C LYS A 525 36.19 -65.61 -35.33
N GLN A 526 36.55 -66.67 -36.06
CA GLN A 526 35.79 -67.11 -37.24
C GLN A 526 34.38 -67.57 -36.87
N PHE A 527 34.20 -68.18 -35.70
CA PHE A 527 32.88 -68.59 -35.20
C PHE A 527 32.02 -67.40 -34.74
N GLN A 528 32.62 -66.40 -34.10
CA GLN A 528 32.00 -65.11 -33.77
C GLN A 528 31.48 -64.43 -35.05
N GLN A 529 32.30 -64.37 -36.10
CA GLN A 529 31.94 -63.82 -37.41
C GLN A 529 30.83 -64.63 -38.09
N HIS A 530 30.86 -65.97 -38.00
CA HIS A 530 29.80 -66.83 -38.53
C HIS A 530 28.44 -66.61 -37.85
N LEU A 531 28.43 -66.34 -36.54
CA LEU A 531 27.23 -65.97 -35.79
C LEU A 531 26.79 -64.51 -36.00
N GLY A 532 27.65 -63.67 -36.60
CA GLY A 532 27.39 -62.24 -36.80
C GLY A 532 27.45 -61.41 -35.51
N LEU A 533 28.24 -61.84 -34.52
CA LEU A 533 28.36 -61.16 -33.22
C LEU A 533 29.41 -60.05 -33.27
N ARG A 534 29.16 -58.94 -32.58
CA ARG A 534 30.11 -57.82 -32.46
C ARG A 534 31.27 -58.17 -31.53
N ASP A 535 32.47 -57.65 -31.85
CA ASP A 535 33.69 -57.81 -31.05
C ASP A 535 33.49 -57.38 -29.59
N GLU A 536 32.72 -56.32 -29.34
CA GLU A 536 32.40 -55.84 -27.98
C GLU A 536 31.52 -56.80 -27.17
N ASP A 537 30.49 -57.37 -27.80
CA ASP A 537 29.55 -58.28 -27.12
C ASP A 537 30.23 -59.63 -26.84
N ALA A 538 31.05 -60.09 -27.80
CA ALA A 538 31.95 -61.22 -27.63
C ALA A 538 32.92 -60.95 -26.46
N ALA A 539 33.68 -59.86 -26.47
CA ALA A 539 34.63 -59.52 -25.42
C ALA A 539 33.99 -59.42 -24.01
N GLN A 540 32.75 -58.93 -23.89
CA GLN A 540 32.00 -58.95 -22.63
C GLN A 540 31.66 -60.37 -22.15
N VAL A 541 31.25 -61.25 -23.08
CA VAL A 541 31.04 -62.68 -22.80
C VAL A 541 32.36 -63.35 -22.39
N GLU A 542 33.45 -63.11 -23.12
CA GLU A 542 34.77 -63.69 -22.82
C GLU A 542 35.30 -63.27 -21.45
N HIS A 543 35.25 -61.97 -21.15
CA HIS A 543 35.64 -61.44 -19.84
C HIS A 543 34.79 -62.02 -18.71
N ARG A 544 33.48 -62.18 -18.92
CA ARG A 544 32.55 -62.81 -17.97
C ARG A 544 32.88 -64.30 -17.74
N VAL A 545 33.23 -65.05 -18.78
CA VAL A 545 33.58 -66.48 -18.66
C VAL A 545 34.95 -66.66 -17.99
N ILE A 546 35.97 -65.91 -18.41
CA ILE A 546 37.30 -65.94 -17.81
C ILE A 546 37.24 -65.55 -16.33
N GLY A 547 36.48 -64.49 -15.99
CA GLY A 547 36.29 -64.06 -14.60
C GLY A 547 35.70 -65.16 -13.72
N LYS A 548 34.60 -65.81 -14.17
CA LYS A 548 33.99 -66.95 -13.46
C LYS A 548 34.99 -68.10 -13.22
N ILE A 549 35.82 -68.43 -14.21
CA ILE A 549 36.81 -69.51 -14.11
C ILE A 549 37.93 -69.15 -13.13
N GLN A 550 38.44 -67.91 -13.19
CA GLN A 550 39.44 -67.41 -12.24
C GLN A 550 38.90 -67.35 -10.80
N GLU A 551 37.63 -66.99 -10.60
CA GLU A 551 36.98 -67.05 -9.28
C GLU A 551 36.83 -68.49 -8.76
N GLN A 552 36.45 -69.44 -9.63
CA GLN A 552 36.35 -70.86 -9.27
C GLN A 552 37.71 -71.46 -8.91
N GLU A 553 38.75 -71.16 -9.68
CA GLU A 553 40.12 -71.60 -9.39
C GLU A 553 40.64 -71.00 -8.08
N LYS A 554 40.44 -69.69 -7.86
CA LYS A 554 40.78 -69.03 -6.59
C LYS A 554 40.00 -69.62 -5.41
N ALA A 555 38.73 -69.97 -5.58
CA ALA A 555 37.94 -70.66 -4.56
C ALA A 555 38.45 -72.08 -4.28
N TYR A 556 38.95 -72.80 -5.30
CA TYR A 556 39.58 -74.11 -5.12
C TYR A 556 40.94 -74.00 -4.39
N GLN A 557 41.77 -73.01 -4.72
CA GLN A 557 43.02 -72.73 -4.00
C GLN A 557 42.78 -72.34 -2.53
N ASN A 558 41.74 -71.55 -2.24
CA ASN A 558 41.34 -71.25 -0.87
C ASN A 558 40.96 -72.51 -0.06
N LYS A 559 40.29 -73.49 -0.70
CA LYS A 559 39.98 -74.78 -0.07
C LYS A 559 41.24 -75.62 0.17
N LEU A 560 42.19 -75.65 -0.77
CA LEU A 560 43.48 -76.31 -0.59
C LEU A 560 44.27 -75.71 0.60
N SER A 561 44.33 -74.38 0.70
CA SER A 561 45.02 -73.71 1.82
C SER A 561 44.32 -73.96 3.17
N LEU A 562 42.98 -74.00 3.21
CA LEU A 562 42.24 -74.39 4.42
C LEU A 562 42.55 -75.82 4.86
N TYR A 563 42.69 -76.75 3.90
CA TYR A 563 43.12 -78.12 4.17
C TYR A 563 44.56 -78.18 4.69
N GLU A 564 45.49 -77.48 4.04
CA GLU A 564 46.89 -77.35 4.45
C GLU A 564 47.02 -76.82 5.88
N GLN A 565 46.29 -75.75 6.24
CA GLN A 565 46.29 -75.20 7.59
C GLN A 565 45.81 -76.23 8.63
N ARG A 566 44.75 -77.00 8.33
CA ARG A 566 44.25 -78.03 9.26
C ARG A 566 45.19 -79.24 9.34
N PHE A 567 45.81 -79.64 8.23
CA PHE A 567 46.84 -80.68 8.20
C PHE A 567 48.05 -80.27 9.04
N MET A 568 48.53 -79.03 8.88
CA MET A 568 49.63 -78.47 9.67
C MET A 568 49.29 -78.36 11.17
N GLN A 569 48.04 -78.01 11.54
CA GLN A 569 47.60 -78.07 12.94
C GLN A 569 47.75 -79.49 13.51
N VAL A 570 47.27 -80.50 12.79
CA VAL A 570 47.36 -81.91 13.22
C VAL A 570 48.82 -82.35 13.33
N VAL A 571 49.64 -82.13 12.29
CA VAL A 571 51.06 -82.52 12.23
C VAL A 571 51.94 -81.77 13.24
N ASN A 572 51.53 -80.59 13.70
CA ASN A 572 52.18 -79.86 14.79
C ASN A 572 51.80 -80.36 16.20
N LEU A 573 50.67 -81.05 16.34
CA LEU A 573 50.20 -81.63 17.61
C LEU A 573 50.64 -83.09 17.78
N GLU A 574 50.58 -83.88 16.70
CA GLU A 574 50.91 -85.30 16.68
C GLU A 574 51.59 -85.68 15.35
N TYR A 575 52.80 -86.23 15.43
CA TYR A 575 53.51 -86.76 14.26
C TYR A 575 54.14 -88.13 14.54
N PRO A 576 53.92 -89.15 13.69
CA PRO A 576 52.97 -89.16 12.57
C PRO A 576 51.51 -89.11 13.06
N PRO A 577 50.58 -88.44 12.35
CA PRO A 577 49.19 -88.32 12.79
C PRO A 577 48.49 -89.67 13.03
N GLY A 578 47.79 -89.77 14.16
CA GLY A 578 47.05 -90.96 14.58
C GLY A 578 45.83 -91.26 13.71
N GLU A 579 45.26 -92.46 13.87
CA GLU A 579 44.14 -92.94 13.05
C GLU A 579 42.91 -92.01 13.08
N PHE A 580 42.58 -91.46 14.26
CA PHE A 580 41.48 -90.53 14.43
C PHE A 580 41.70 -89.23 13.65
N ALA A 581 42.88 -88.62 13.78
CA ALA A 581 43.21 -87.39 13.06
C ALA A 581 43.26 -87.61 11.54
N ARG A 582 43.77 -88.76 11.08
CA ARG A 582 43.68 -89.18 9.66
C ARG A 582 42.23 -89.41 9.21
N HIS A 583 41.32 -89.81 10.10
CA HIS A 583 39.90 -89.91 9.78
C HIS A 583 39.25 -88.52 9.62
N GLU A 584 39.51 -87.57 10.54
CA GLU A 584 39.07 -86.17 10.40
C GLU A 584 39.56 -85.55 9.08
N LEU A 585 40.86 -85.68 8.77
CA LEU A 585 41.45 -85.10 7.57
C LEU A 585 40.83 -85.67 6.29
N ARG A 586 40.58 -86.98 6.20
CA ARG A 586 39.88 -87.59 5.05
C ARG A 586 38.42 -87.14 4.94
N ASN A 587 37.75 -86.83 6.05
CA ASN A 587 36.40 -86.27 6.01
C ASN A 587 36.41 -84.80 5.57
N LEU A 588 37.42 -84.01 5.98
CA LEU A 588 37.61 -82.63 5.52
C LEU A 588 37.97 -82.54 4.03
N GLN A 589 38.82 -83.43 3.52
CA GLN A 589 39.09 -83.56 2.09
C GLN A 589 37.79 -83.73 1.29
N LYS A 590 36.93 -84.64 1.75
CA LYS A 590 35.64 -84.96 1.11
C LYS A 590 34.64 -83.81 1.20
N SER A 591 34.54 -83.11 2.33
CA SER A 591 33.61 -81.98 2.48
C SER A 591 34.04 -80.74 1.69
N LEU A 592 35.35 -80.52 1.51
CA LEU A 592 35.87 -79.46 0.64
C LEU A 592 35.82 -79.83 -0.85
N GLY A 593 35.81 -81.13 -1.18
CA GLY A 593 35.80 -81.65 -2.56
C GLY A 593 37.17 -81.61 -3.23
N LEU A 594 38.24 -81.86 -2.46
CA LEU A 594 39.63 -81.75 -2.94
C LEU A 594 40.13 -83.04 -3.60
N ARG A 595 40.79 -82.89 -4.76
CA ARG A 595 41.41 -84.00 -5.49
C ARG A 595 42.52 -84.63 -4.64
N GLU A 596 42.59 -85.96 -4.65
CA GLU A 596 43.52 -86.71 -3.82
C GLU A 596 45.00 -86.43 -4.16
N ALA A 597 45.32 -86.19 -5.44
CA ALA A 597 46.68 -85.85 -5.86
C ALA A 597 47.17 -84.53 -5.23
N ASP A 598 46.35 -83.47 -5.26
CA ASP A 598 46.67 -82.16 -4.67
C ASP A 598 46.87 -82.28 -3.16
N VAL A 599 46.00 -83.03 -2.49
CA VAL A 599 46.09 -83.33 -1.05
C VAL A 599 47.35 -84.10 -0.72
N GLN A 600 47.65 -85.20 -1.42
CA GLN A 600 48.88 -85.96 -1.20
C GLN A 600 50.15 -85.13 -1.44
N GLN A 601 50.12 -84.14 -2.35
CA GLN A 601 51.24 -83.22 -2.56
C GLN A 601 51.43 -82.29 -1.34
N ILE A 602 50.34 -81.71 -0.82
CA ILE A 602 50.35 -80.91 0.42
C ILE A 602 50.85 -81.74 1.60
N GLU A 603 50.27 -82.93 1.84
CA GLU A 603 50.63 -83.77 3.00
C GLU A 603 52.11 -84.16 3.00
N ARG A 604 52.68 -84.49 1.82
CA ARG A 604 54.11 -84.81 1.66
C ARG A 604 55.01 -83.59 1.93
N ALA A 605 54.67 -82.43 1.37
CA ALA A 605 55.45 -81.20 1.54
C ALA A 605 55.45 -80.73 3.00
N ALA A 606 54.27 -80.69 3.63
CA ALA A 606 54.10 -80.32 5.03
C ALA A 606 54.79 -81.30 6.00
N SER A 607 54.73 -82.60 5.72
CA SER A 607 55.31 -83.63 6.61
C SER A 607 56.85 -83.66 6.62
N ALA A 608 57.51 -83.26 5.52
CA ALA A 608 58.95 -83.45 5.34
C ALA A 608 59.80 -82.87 6.48
N SER A 609 59.48 -81.64 6.92
CA SER A 609 60.21 -80.97 8.00
C SER A 609 60.01 -81.63 9.37
N ARG A 610 58.76 -82.01 9.71
CA ARG A 610 58.48 -82.70 10.98
C ARG A 610 59.03 -84.13 10.99
N GLN A 611 59.13 -84.79 9.83
CA GLN A 611 59.77 -86.10 9.73
C GLN A 611 61.26 -86.04 10.09
N ALA A 612 61.97 -84.99 9.68
CA ALA A 612 63.37 -84.77 10.07
C ALA A 612 63.52 -84.51 11.58
N GLU A 613 62.70 -83.62 12.16
CA GLU A 613 62.71 -83.35 13.61
C GLU A 613 62.35 -84.58 14.46
N PHE A 614 61.39 -85.40 14.03
CA PHE A 614 60.97 -86.61 14.72
C PHE A 614 62.07 -87.67 14.75
N LEU A 615 62.82 -87.80 13.65
CA LEU A 615 64.00 -88.67 13.59
C LEU A 615 65.14 -88.15 14.48
N ALA A 616 65.40 -86.83 14.47
CA ALA A 616 66.40 -86.21 15.36
C ALA A 616 66.08 -86.42 16.84
N LYS A 617 64.82 -86.20 17.26
CA LYS A 617 64.38 -86.42 18.65
C LYS A 617 64.46 -87.89 19.09
N GLN A 618 64.33 -88.85 18.17
CA GLN A 618 64.59 -90.26 18.48
C GLN A 618 66.08 -90.61 18.63
N GLN A 619 67.01 -89.80 18.11
CA GLN A 619 68.42 -89.88 18.47
C GLN A 619 68.68 -89.24 19.84
N GLU A 620 68.17 -88.04 20.11
CA GLU A 620 68.33 -87.36 21.41
C GLU A 620 67.74 -88.20 22.57
N GLN A 621 66.57 -88.82 22.40
CA GLN A 621 65.98 -89.73 23.40
C GLN A 621 66.74 -91.04 23.59
N LYS A 622 67.66 -91.38 22.67
CA LYS A 622 68.57 -92.53 22.81
C LYS A 622 69.76 -92.18 23.71
N GLU A 623 70.23 -90.93 23.65
CA GLU A 623 71.39 -90.42 24.37
C GLU A 623 71.01 -89.91 25.78
N GLN A 624 69.84 -89.28 25.94
CA GLN A 624 69.35 -88.76 27.23
C GLN A 624 68.85 -89.85 28.20
N LYS A 625 68.83 -91.12 27.80
CA LYS A 625 68.33 -92.23 28.65
C LYS A 625 69.36 -92.77 29.64
N GLU A 626 70.57 -92.22 29.65
CA GLU A 626 71.71 -92.75 30.41
C GLU A 626 71.99 -92.00 31.73
N GLN A 627 71.38 -90.82 31.98
CA GLN A 627 71.66 -90.00 33.17
C GLN A 627 70.40 -89.38 33.82
N GLN A 628 69.98 -89.96 34.95
CA GLN A 628 69.11 -89.35 35.99
C GLN A 628 69.83 -89.50 37.33
N PRO A 629 69.64 -88.57 38.30
CA PRO A 629 68.72 -88.88 39.40
C PRO A 629 68.05 -87.69 40.17
N LYS A 630 66.76 -87.88 40.54
CA LYS A 630 66.15 -87.61 41.88
C LYS A 630 65.94 -86.16 42.42
N GLU A 631 65.09 -85.85 43.43
CA GLU A 631 63.84 -86.42 44.03
C GLU A 631 63.38 -85.57 45.28
N VAL A 632 62.06 -85.27 45.49
CA VAL A 632 61.35 -85.13 46.83
C VAL A 632 61.67 -83.89 47.75
N LEU A 633 60.82 -83.27 48.63
CA LEU A 633 59.38 -83.36 49.04
C LEU A 633 58.81 -82.06 49.74
N GLU A 634 57.51 -81.78 49.54
CA GLU A 634 56.38 -81.39 50.46
C GLU A 634 56.19 -80.03 51.26
N PRO A 635 54.92 -79.64 51.60
CA PRO A 635 54.51 -78.35 52.23
C PRO A 635 53.87 -78.51 53.65
N PRO A 636 53.16 -77.48 54.21
CA PRO A 636 51.73 -77.72 54.53
C PRO A 636 50.72 -76.52 54.50
N VAL A 637 49.44 -76.89 54.33
CA VAL A 637 48.10 -76.40 54.80
C VAL A 637 48.00 -75.14 55.71
N THR A 638 46.88 -74.35 55.61
CA THR A 638 45.90 -73.97 56.71
C THR A 638 45.08 -72.63 56.51
N VAL A 639 43.75 -72.76 56.29
CA VAL A 639 42.60 -71.96 56.88
C VAL A 639 42.16 -70.52 56.44
N ILE A 640 40.91 -70.45 55.90
CA ILE A 640 39.73 -69.58 56.22
C ILE A 640 39.62 -68.05 55.86
N GLN A 641 38.46 -67.76 55.22
CA GLN A 641 37.64 -66.51 55.10
C GLN A 641 38.03 -65.27 54.25
N THR A 642 36.97 -64.77 53.61
CA THR A 642 36.73 -63.51 52.85
C THR A 642 36.41 -62.32 53.79
N PRO A 643 36.30 -61.02 53.37
CA PRO A 643 35.94 -60.54 52.01
C PRO A 643 36.52 -59.18 51.51
N ALA A 644 36.02 -58.78 50.33
CA ALA A 644 35.70 -57.40 49.87
C ALA A 644 36.78 -56.46 49.24
N ALA A 645 36.39 -55.91 48.07
CA ALA A 645 36.83 -54.67 47.41
C ALA A 645 38.32 -54.55 46.98
N ASP A 646 38.70 -53.86 45.90
CA ASP A 646 37.96 -53.03 44.92
C ASP A 646 38.67 -53.05 43.54
N ALA A 647 38.07 -52.35 42.55
CA ALA A 647 38.68 -51.74 41.37
C ALA A 647 39.09 -52.60 40.14
N SER A 648 38.45 -52.27 39.01
CA SER A 648 39.09 -51.81 37.75
C SER A 648 38.92 -52.64 36.46
N VAL A 649 39.03 -51.90 35.35
CA VAL A 649 39.14 -52.28 33.92
C VAL A 649 37.89 -52.83 33.22
N ALA A 650 37.61 -52.24 32.05
CA ALA A 650 36.50 -52.55 31.14
C ALA A 650 36.96 -53.44 29.95
N PRO A 651 36.04 -54.10 29.21
CA PRO A 651 36.40 -55.00 28.10
C PRO A 651 36.87 -54.27 26.81
N PRO A 652 37.46 -55.01 25.83
CA PRO A 652 38.31 -54.43 24.79
C PRO A 652 37.70 -54.62 23.36
N PRO A 653 38.46 -54.89 22.28
CA PRO A 653 39.07 -53.84 21.46
C PRO A 653 38.76 -53.95 19.95
N GLN A 654 38.91 -52.86 19.21
CA GLN A 654 39.19 -52.92 17.75
C GLN A 654 40.15 -51.81 17.31
N THR A 655 41.35 -52.17 16.84
CA THR A 655 42.20 -51.33 15.97
C THR A 655 43.00 -52.20 15.01
N SER A 656 43.30 -51.66 13.83
CA SER A 656 44.36 -52.11 12.92
C SER A 656 44.84 -50.90 12.10
N PRO A 657 46.09 -50.88 11.57
CA PRO A 657 46.89 -49.66 11.65
C PRO A 657 47.21 -48.92 10.32
N ALA A 658 47.99 -47.85 10.46
CA ALA A 658 48.58 -46.96 9.43
C ALA A 658 49.61 -47.68 8.49
N SER A 659 50.33 -47.05 7.53
CA SER A 659 50.55 -45.63 7.12
C SER A 659 50.66 -45.53 5.56
N ILE A 660 51.31 -44.64 4.78
CA ILE A 660 52.42 -43.65 4.83
C ILE A 660 52.00 -42.48 3.87
N ALA A 661 52.06 -41.17 4.17
CA ALA A 661 53.18 -40.18 4.10
C ALA A 661 53.87 -40.00 2.71
N PRO A 662 54.64 -38.91 2.39
CA PRO A 662 55.12 -37.79 3.25
C PRO A 662 55.24 -36.35 2.62
N VAL A 663 55.64 -35.34 3.44
CA VAL A 663 56.52 -34.14 3.11
C VAL A 663 55.94 -33.00 2.19
N ALA A 664 56.20 -31.67 2.36
CA ALA A 664 57.09 -30.87 3.25
C ALA A 664 56.58 -29.42 3.59
N PRO A 665 57.16 -28.74 4.63
CA PRO A 665 57.03 -27.29 5.00
C PRO A 665 58.22 -26.42 4.41
N PRO A 666 58.54 -25.11 4.72
CA PRO A 666 58.32 -24.34 5.99
C PRO A 666 58.23 -22.76 6.03
N ALA A 667 57.66 -22.24 7.16
CA ALA A 667 58.05 -21.01 7.94
C ALA A 667 58.03 -19.60 7.25
N PRO A 668 58.33 -18.44 7.92
CA PRO A 668 58.67 -18.13 9.34
C PRO A 668 57.73 -17.00 9.95
N PRO A 669 58.05 -16.28 11.06
CA PRO A 669 57.05 -15.59 11.91
C PRO A 669 57.02 -14.03 11.88
N ALA A 670 56.08 -13.44 12.65
CA ALA A 670 55.92 -11.99 12.84
C ALA A 670 56.69 -11.43 14.08
N PRO A 671 57.05 -10.12 14.09
CA PRO A 671 57.87 -9.47 15.13
C PRO A 671 57.08 -9.01 16.40
N PRO A 672 57.77 -8.61 17.49
CA PRO A 672 57.18 -8.46 18.84
C PRO A 672 56.56 -7.08 19.15
N THR A 673 55.78 -7.04 20.24
CA THR A 673 55.06 -5.87 20.77
C THR A 673 55.85 -5.04 21.81
N PRO A 674 55.63 -3.72 21.89
CA PRO A 674 55.98 -2.89 23.05
C PRO A 674 54.78 -2.72 24.03
N PRO A 675 55.00 -2.76 25.36
CA PRO A 675 53.98 -2.52 26.40
C PRO A 675 54.18 -1.15 27.13
N PRO A 676 53.43 -0.81 28.20
CA PRO A 676 51.96 -0.73 28.30
C PRO A 676 51.46 0.58 28.94
N ALA A 677 50.16 0.87 28.83
CA ALA A 677 49.43 1.87 29.64
C ALA A 677 47.99 1.36 29.93
N PRO A 678 47.33 1.83 31.00
CA PRO A 678 46.75 0.91 31.99
C PRO A 678 45.38 0.33 31.65
N ALA A 679 45.08 -0.81 32.27
CA ALA A 679 43.86 -1.57 32.03
C ALA A 679 42.60 -0.86 32.58
N PRO A 680 41.53 -0.70 31.77
CA PRO A 680 40.18 -0.62 32.30
C PRO A 680 39.77 -2.00 32.85
N VAL A 681 39.21 -1.96 34.05
CA VAL A 681 38.65 -3.07 34.85
C VAL A 681 37.92 -4.12 33.99
N ALA A 682 38.17 -5.41 34.28
CA ALA A 682 37.40 -6.51 33.70
C ALA A 682 35.93 -6.42 34.11
N ALA A 683 35.05 -6.11 33.16
CA ALA A 683 33.60 -6.23 33.34
C ALA A 683 33.18 -7.72 33.30
N PRO A 684 32.27 -8.17 34.19
CA PRO A 684 31.96 -9.58 34.33
C PRO A 684 31.10 -10.12 33.18
N SER A 685 31.44 -11.33 32.71
CA SER A 685 30.60 -12.17 31.84
C SER A 685 29.32 -12.61 32.57
N THR A 686 28.39 -11.68 32.70
CA THR A 686 27.13 -11.87 33.41
C THR A 686 26.05 -12.11 32.37
N SER A 687 25.46 -13.31 32.37
CA SER A 687 24.27 -13.59 31.58
C SER A 687 23.10 -12.79 32.16
N GLN A 688 22.94 -11.54 31.70
CA GLN A 688 21.84 -10.68 32.12
C GLN A 688 20.50 -11.34 31.76
N LEU A 689 19.62 -11.48 32.76
CA LEU A 689 18.21 -11.77 32.47
C LEU A 689 17.59 -10.54 31.84
N LEU A 690 17.52 -10.55 30.51
CA LEU A 690 16.78 -9.57 29.71
C LEU A 690 15.30 -9.58 30.16
N PRO A 691 14.70 -8.42 30.46
CA PRO A 691 13.41 -8.36 31.14
C PRO A 691 12.26 -8.74 30.22
N SER A 692 11.20 -9.33 30.80
CA SER A 692 10.02 -9.81 30.08
C SER A 692 8.80 -9.83 31.02
N GLU A 693 7.64 -9.36 30.55
CA GLU A 693 6.35 -9.53 31.25
C GLU A 693 5.82 -10.97 31.10
N ARG A 694 6.34 -11.73 30.12
CA ARG A 694 5.89 -13.08 29.76
C ARG A 694 6.87 -14.20 30.14
N GLY A 695 7.99 -13.87 30.79
CA GLY A 695 9.04 -14.85 31.13
C GLY A 695 9.77 -15.41 29.91
N ILE A 696 9.85 -14.64 28.83
CA ILE A 696 10.48 -15.03 27.56
C ILE A 696 11.99 -14.77 27.65
N SER A 697 12.78 -15.75 27.20
CA SER A 697 14.23 -15.59 27.03
C SER A 697 14.53 -14.97 25.68
N TYR A 698 15.22 -13.83 25.69
CA TYR A 698 15.69 -13.11 24.51
C TYR A 698 17.15 -13.44 24.13
N THR A 699 17.79 -14.40 24.82
CA THR A 699 19.22 -14.74 24.65
C THR A 699 19.57 -15.08 23.20
N ARG A 700 18.74 -15.88 22.51
CA ARG A 700 18.99 -16.28 21.12
C ARG A 700 18.90 -15.11 20.12
N LEU A 701 18.00 -14.14 20.36
CA LEU A 701 17.95 -12.91 19.56
C LEU A 701 19.21 -12.06 19.78
N ASN A 702 19.64 -11.92 21.04
CA ASN A 702 20.88 -11.23 21.40
C ASN A 702 22.11 -11.88 20.72
N GLU A 703 22.23 -13.21 20.75
CA GLU A 703 23.29 -13.96 20.08
C GLU A 703 23.30 -13.75 18.55
N LEU A 704 22.13 -13.83 17.90
CA LEU A 704 22.00 -13.61 16.46
C LEU A 704 22.35 -12.18 16.03
N LEU A 705 21.96 -11.19 16.84
CA LEU A 705 22.28 -9.78 16.61
C LEU A 705 23.76 -9.46 16.86
N GLN A 706 24.38 -10.02 17.90
CA GLN A 706 25.84 -9.93 18.13
C GLN A 706 26.64 -10.54 16.97
N ALA A 707 26.18 -11.70 16.45
CA ALA A 707 26.73 -12.33 15.26
C ALA A 707 26.43 -11.56 13.96
N LYS A 708 25.63 -10.49 14.02
CA LYS A 708 25.16 -9.68 12.87
C LYS A 708 24.42 -10.51 11.83
N ASN A 709 23.75 -11.58 12.25
CA ASN A 709 22.98 -12.45 11.38
C ASN A 709 21.56 -11.90 11.21
N TRP A 710 21.47 -10.76 10.53
CA TRP A 710 20.32 -9.85 10.53
C TRP A 710 19.00 -10.48 10.09
N ARG A 711 19.04 -11.48 9.21
CA ARG A 711 17.84 -12.14 8.71
C ARG A 711 17.29 -13.11 9.76
N GLU A 712 18.10 -14.03 10.25
CA GLU A 712 17.70 -14.98 11.29
C GLU A 712 17.32 -14.26 12.59
N ALA A 713 17.93 -13.11 12.91
CA ALA A 713 17.49 -12.25 14.01
C ALA A 713 16.08 -11.67 13.80
N ASP A 714 15.71 -11.32 12.57
CA ASP A 714 14.39 -10.79 12.21
C ASP A 714 13.33 -11.91 12.13
N GLU A 715 13.72 -13.10 11.64
CA GLU A 715 12.88 -14.30 11.68
C GLU A 715 12.62 -14.75 13.15
N GLU A 716 13.63 -14.67 14.03
CA GLU A 716 13.49 -14.92 15.47
C GLU A 716 12.69 -13.82 16.20
N THR A 717 12.82 -12.56 15.78
CA THR A 717 12.05 -11.43 16.35
C THR A 717 10.56 -11.69 16.25
N LEU A 718 10.06 -12.13 15.08
CA LEU A 718 8.66 -12.52 14.95
C LEU A 718 8.31 -13.73 15.84
N ALA A 719 9.16 -14.76 15.91
CA ALA A 719 8.89 -15.93 16.76
C ALA A 719 8.69 -15.53 18.24
N LEU A 720 9.51 -14.60 18.74
CA LEU A 720 9.39 -14.03 20.08
C LEU A 720 8.13 -13.18 20.24
N MET A 721 7.77 -12.36 19.25
CA MET A 721 6.51 -11.59 19.27
C MET A 721 5.26 -12.48 19.28
N LEU A 722 5.27 -13.58 18.53
CA LEU A 722 4.19 -14.59 18.54
C LEU A 722 4.09 -15.26 19.91
N LYS A 723 5.23 -15.53 20.56
CA LYS A 723 5.27 -16.09 21.92
C LYS A 723 4.76 -15.11 22.98
N ALA A 724 5.14 -13.83 22.90
CA ALA A 724 4.67 -12.77 23.82
C ALA A 724 3.15 -12.54 23.77
N THR A 725 2.51 -12.94 22.66
CA THR A 725 1.08 -12.79 22.38
C THR A 725 0.30 -14.11 22.39
N GLY A 726 0.95 -15.26 22.62
CA GLY A 726 0.32 -16.59 22.62
C GLY A 726 -0.12 -17.10 21.24
N ARG A 727 0.42 -16.54 20.16
CA ARG A 727 0.03 -16.78 18.75
C ARG A 727 0.98 -17.71 17.98
N GLU A 728 1.85 -18.44 18.67
CA GLU A 728 2.79 -19.41 18.07
C GLU A 728 2.11 -20.37 17.08
N LYS A 729 0.91 -20.86 17.42
CA LYS A 729 0.10 -21.75 16.55
C LYS A 729 -0.55 -21.05 15.35
N ALA A 730 -0.73 -19.74 15.40
CA ALA A 730 -1.26 -18.97 14.27
C ALA A 730 -0.15 -18.64 13.26
N GLY A 731 1.07 -18.36 13.74
CA GLY A 731 2.21 -17.97 12.89
C GLY A 731 2.21 -16.50 12.45
N TRP A 732 1.21 -15.71 12.87
CA TRP A 732 1.04 -14.29 12.54
C TRP A 732 0.41 -13.51 13.70
N LEU A 733 0.77 -12.23 13.82
CA LEU A 733 0.20 -11.28 14.79
C LEU A 733 -1.07 -10.66 14.21
N ASP A 734 -2.16 -10.57 14.97
CA ASP A 734 -3.32 -9.75 14.60
C ASP A 734 -3.32 -8.39 15.32
N ARG A 735 -4.27 -7.53 14.95
CA ARG A 735 -4.44 -6.21 15.56
C ARG A 735 -4.55 -6.29 17.08
N THR A 736 -5.36 -7.21 17.62
CA THR A 736 -5.56 -7.36 19.08
C THR A 736 -4.25 -7.73 19.78
N ALA A 737 -3.43 -8.60 19.17
CA ALA A 737 -2.10 -8.96 19.67
C ALA A 737 -1.10 -7.80 19.63
N LEU A 738 -1.18 -6.90 18.65
CA LEU A 738 -0.37 -5.68 18.61
C LEU A 738 -0.86 -4.62 19.60
N GLU A 739 -2.17 -4.39 19.72
CA GLU A 739 -2.76 -3.43 20.67
C GLU A 739 -2.51 -3.84 22.15
N SER A 740 -2.42 -5.14 22.42
CA SER A 740 -2.17 -5.69 23.77
C SER A 740 -0.74 -6.22 23.98
N PHE A 741 0.19 -5.95 23.05
CA PHE A 741 1.57 -6.45 23.14
C PHE A 741 2.26 -5.95 24.43
N PRO A 742 2.95 -6.78 25.22
CA PRO A 742 3.55 -6.34 26.50
C PRO A 742 4.67 -5.30 26.29
N CYS A 743 4.69 -4.23 27.08
CA CYS A 743 5.61 -3.11 26.84
C CYS A 743 7.06 -3.46 27.16
N VAL A 744 7.31 -4.22 28.24
CA VAL A 744 8.66 -4.68 28.60
C VAL A 744 9.23 -5.59 27.52
N ASP A 745 8.44 -6.52 27.01
CA ASP A 745 8.85 -7.41 25.91
C ASP A 745 9.13 -6.63 24.62
N LEU A 746 8.32 -5.60 24.31
CA LEU A 746 8.52 -4.74 23.14
C LEU A 746 9.81 -3.92 23.24
N HIS A 747 10.05 -3.31 24.41
CA HIS A 747 11.26 -2.54 24.69
C HIS A 747 12.52 -3.42 24.73
N THR A 748 12.44 -4.64 25.27
CA THR A 748 13.58 -5.58 25.25
C THR A 748 13.97 -5.97 23.83
N ILE A 749 12.99 -6.20 22.94
CA ILE A 749 13.28 -6.43 21.52
C ILE A 749 13.90 -5.18 20.88
N ASP A 750 13.32 -4.00 21.12
CA ASP A 750 13.78 -2.73 20.53
C ASP A 750 15.23 -2.38 20.96
N GLN A 751 15.55 -2.49 22.25
CA GLN A 751 16.89 -2.20 22.77
C GLN A 751 17.95 -3.13 22.18
N LEU A 752 17.68 -4.42 22.04
CA LEU A 752 18.62 -5.36 21.39
C LEU A 752 18.88 -4.96 19.92
N TRP A 753 17.85 -4.55 19.19
CA TRP A 753 18.01 -4.06 17.82
C TRP A 753 18.79 -2.75 17.75
N LEU A 754 18.56 -1.82 18.70
CA LEU A 754 19.31 -0.56 18.81
C LEU A 754 20.80 -0.81 19.13
N GLU A 755 21.10 -1.59 20.18
CA GLU A 755 22.46 -1.86 20.65
C GLU A 755 23.34 -2.43 19.54
N HIS A 756 22.91 -3.53 18.90
CA HIS A 756 23.74 -4.24 17.93
C HIS A 756 23.77 -3.60 16.54
N SER A 757 22.78 -2.78 16.19
CA SER A 757 22.78 -1.99 14.95
C SER A 757 23.51 -0.65 15.05
N GLY A 758 23.88 -0.21 16.26
CA GLY A 758 24.40 1.14 16.49
C GLY A 758 23.32 2.22 16.33
N GLY A 759 22.10 1.93 16.77
CA GLY A 759 20.93 2.82 16.72
C GLY A 759 20.26 2.94 15.34
N ARG A 760 20.59 2.06 14.38
CA ARG A 760 20.11 2.14 12.99
C ARG A 760 18.83 1.36 12.70
N PHE A 761 18.55 0.33 13.50
CA PHE A 761 17.42 -0.59 13.38
C PHE A 761 16.69 -0.68 14.73
N GLY A 762 15.40 -0.97 14.69
CA GLY A 762 14.52 -0.97 15.88
C GLY A 762 13.11 -0.43 15.57
N PHE A 763 12.14 -0.82 16.39
CA PHE A 763 10.77 -0.32 16.33
C PHE A 763 10.67 1.16 16.74
N SER A 764 11.52 1.65 17.64
CA SER A 764 11.59 3.07 17.99
C SER A 764 12.13 3.92 16.83
N VAL A 765 13.10 3.38 16.08
CA VAL A 765 13.64 3.99 14.85
C VAL A 765 12.57 4.06 13.77
N GLN A 766 11.82 2.97 13.56
CA GLN A 766 10.67 2.94 12.67
C GLN A 766 9.58 3.93 13.12
N HIS A 767 9.26 4.00 14.41
CA HIS A 767 8.26 4.92 14.96
C HIS A 767 8.67 6.40 14.76
N ARG A 768 9.95 6.74 14.94
CA ARG A 768 10.47 8.08 14.64
C ARG A 768 10.23 8.43 13.16
N ILE A 769 10.65 7.55 12.25
CA ILE A 769 10.49 7.76 10.80
C ILE A 769 9.01 7.82 10.39
N TYR A 770 8.15 7.00 10.99
CA TYR A 770 6.70 7.01 10.76
C TYR A 770 6.04 8.34 11.18
N ARG A 771 6.56 9.00 12.23
CA ARG A 771 6.10 10.33 12.68
C ARG A 771 6.61 11.50 11.84
N GLU A 772 7.65 11.30 11.02
CA GLU A 772 8.20 12.31 10.11
C GLU A 772 7.43 12.40 8.76
N ILE A 773 6.47 11.49 8.54
CA ILE A 773 5.78 11.25 7.26
C ILE A 773 4.28 11.62 7.38
N PRO A 774 3.61 12.07 6.29
CA PRO A 774 2.17 12.33 6.31
C PRO A 774 1.38 11.14 6.83
N LYS A 775 0.46 11.41 7.79
CA LYS A 775 -0.30 10.36 8.47
C LYS A 775 -1.11 9.52 7.48
N GLY A 776 -0.78 8.23 7.42
CA GLY A 776 -1.47 7.25 6.60
C GLY A 776 -0.79 6.91 5.27
N ASP A 777 0.38 7.48 4.95
CA ASP A 777 1.14 7.09 3.76
C ASP A 777 2.19 6.02 4.08
N ALA A 778 1.75 4.76 4.04
CA ALA A 778 2.64 3.60 4.20
C ALA A 778 3.62 3.42 3.03
N ALA A 779 3.37 4.02 1.86
CA ALA A 779 4.25 3.92 0.70
C ALA A 779 5.47 4.84 0.85
N LEU A 780 5.28 6.09 1.31
CA LEU A 780 6.37 6.98 1.69
C LEU A 780 7.20 6.42 2.85
N PHE A 781 6.56 5.80 3.85
CA PHE A 781 7.27 5.08 4.91
C PHE A 781 8.12 3.94 4.34
N GLY A 782 7.52 3.10 3.49
CA GLY A 782 8.22 2.01 2.83
C GLY A 782 9.38 2.48 1.95
N ASP A 783 9.27 3.60 1.23
CA ASP A 783 10.34 4.16 0.42
C ASP A 783 11.49 4.66 1.32
N ARG A 784 11.15 5.39 2.39
CA ARG A 784 12.10 5.95 3.34
C ARG A 784 12.96 4.89 4.05
N ILE A 785 12.38 3.74 4.41
CA ILE A 785 13.11 2.63 5.05
C ILE A 785 13.54 1.53 4.06
N GLY A 786 13.34 1.71 2.74
CA GLY A 786 13.79 0.78 1.70
C GLY A 786 13.02 -0.54 1.61
N TRP A 787 11.75 -0.55 2.02
CA TRP A 787 10.78 -1.64 1.85
C TRP A 787 9.95 -1.51 0.57
N TRP A 788 10.00 -0.37 -0.14
CA TRP A 788 9.18 -0.06 -1.32
C TRP A 788 9.98 -0.05 -2.62
N HIS A 789 9.30 -0.30 -3.75
CA HIS A 789 9.89 -0.20 -5.09
C HIS A 789 9.24 0.94 -5.90
N PRO A 790 9.83 2.16 -5.93
CA PRO A 790 9.13 3.37 -6.39
C PRO A 790 8.58 3.31 -7.81
N LYS A 791 9.26 2.62 -8.74
CA LYS A 791 8.78 2.46 -10.13
C LYS A 791 7.60 1.50 -10.30
N MET A 792 7.46 0.52 -9.39
CA MET A 792 6.43 -0.53 -9.49
C MET A 792 5.27 -0.29 -8.52
N ARG A 793 5.40 0.70 -7.62
CA ARG A 793 4.40 1.08 -6.59
C ARG A 793 3.90 -0.10 -5.76
N ILE A 794 4.83 -0.97 -5.37
CA ILE A 794 4.61 -2.12 -4.48
C ILE A 794 5.68 -2.16 -3.40
N PHE A 795 5.36 -2.79 -2.27
CA PHE A 795 6.35 -3.27 -1.33
C PHE A 795 7.20 -4.39 -1.95
N LEU A 796 8.48 -4.42 -1.61
CA LEU A 796 9.44 -5.45 -2.01
C LEU A 796 9.07 -6.80 -1.38
N PRO A 797 9.41 -7.94 -2.03
CA PRO A 797 9.42 -9.23 -1.35
C PRO A 797 10.35 -9.22 -0.14
N TYR A 798 10.01 -9.93 0.94
CA TYR A 798 10.91 -10.14 2.08
C TYR A 798 12.27 -10.70 1.65
N SER A 799 12.28 -11.62 0.68
CA SER A 799 13.46 -12.20 0.04
C SER A 799 14.29 -11.22 -0.81
N SER A 800 13.86 -9.96 -0.93
CA SER A 800 14.56 -8.87 -1.63
C SER A 800 14.98 -7.72 -0.71
N LEU A 801 14.74 -7.84 0.60
CA LEU A 801 15.22 -6.89 1.61
C LEU A 801 16.73 -7.04 1.86
N LYS A 802 17.34 -6.02 2.47
CA LYS A 802 18.79 -5.90 2.65
C LYS A 802 19.19 -6.22 4.10
N PHE A 803 19.48 -7.50 4.34
CA PHE A 803 19.93 -8.01 5.64
C PHE A 803 21.41 -7.71 5.91
N ASN A 804 21.80 -6.43 5.91
CA ASN A 804 23.17 -5.97 6.12
C ASN A 804 23.21 -4.55 6.73
N PRO A 805 24.31 -4.13 7.37
CA PRO A 805 24.39 -2.85 8.08
C PRO A 805 24.46 -1.61 7.15
N GLN A 806 24.36 -1.77 5.83
CA GLN A 806 24.24 -0.68 4.83
C GLN A 806 22.79 -0.48 4.34
N ALA A 807 21.82 -1.20 4.89
CA ALA A 807 20.40 -0.93 4.64
C ALA A 807 19.97 0.43 5.21
N PRO A 808 18.86 1.03 4.73
CA PRO A 808 18.34 2.30 5.25
C PRO A 808 18.06 2.28 6.75
N GLU A 809 17.96 3.46 7.36
CA GLU A 809 17.57 3.57 8.77
C GLU A 809 16.14 3.03 8.97
N GLY A 810 15.91 2.28 10.05
CA GLY A 810 14.62 1.63 10.33
C GLY A 810 14.29 0.40 9.46
N HIS A 811 15.18 -0.05 8.57
CA HIS A 811 14.91 -1.17 7.65
C HIS A 811 14.57 -2.51 8.33
N LEU A 812 14.93 -2.70 9.60
CA LEU A 812 14.67 -3.90 10.40
C LEU A 812 14.23 -3.48 11.82
N PRO A 813 13.50 -4.32 12.56
CA PRO A 813 12.92 -5.61 12.14
C PRO A 813 11.72 -5.47 11.18
N ALA A 814 11.57 -6.44 10.27
CA ALA A 814 10.68 -6.39 9.12
C ALA A 814 9.72 -7.60 9.03
N PHE A 815 10.17 -8.83 9.33
CA PHE A 815 9.48 -10.08 8.96
C PHE A 815 8.02 -10.17 9.39
N TRP A 816 7.68 -9.60 10.56
CA TRP A 816 6.33 -9.50 11.10
C TRP A 816 5.32 -8.88 10.11
N PHE A 817 5.74 -7.91 9.31
CA PHE A 817 4.92 -7.21 8.30
C PHE A 817 4.62 -8.08 7.07
N TRP A 818 5.53 -9.02 6.72
CA TRP A 818 5.39 -9.97 5.61
C TRP A 818 4.74 -11.31 6.00
N LYS A 819 4.33 -11.48 7.26
CA LYS A 819 3.78 -12.75 7.78
C LYS A 819 2.29 -12.73 8.11
N ILE A 820 1.61 -11.62 7.87
CA ILE A 820 0.14 -11.51 7.94
C ILE A 820 -0.50 -12.48 6.91
N PRO A 821 -1.68 -13.09 7.16
CA PRO A 821 -2.37 -13.89 6.15
C PRO A 821 -2.92 -13.03 5.01
N VAL A 822 -2.97 -13.58 3.79
CA VAL A 822 -3.55 -12.90 2.62
C VAL A 822 -4.98 -12.42 2.90
N ALA A 823 -5.82 -13.23 3.56
CA ALA A 823 -7.19 -12.87 3.91
C ALA A 823 -7.31 -11.65 4.86
N GLU A 824 -6.35 -11.45 5.77
CA GLU A 824 -6.35 -10.32 6.72
C GLU A 824 -5.69 -9.07 6.14
N SER A 825 -4.72 -9.27 5.25
CA SER A 825 -4.24 -8.22 4.35
C SER A 825 -5.39 -7.68 3.48
N LEU A 826 -6.20 -8.56 2.87
CA LEU A 826 -7.33 -8.15 2.02
C LEU A 826 -8.47 -7.48 2.79
N ARG A 827 -8.77 -7.94 4.02
CA ARG A 827 -9.71 -7.27 4.96
C ARG A 827 -9.32 -5.82 5.31
N SER A 828 -8.10 -5.42 4.97
CA SER A 828 -7.52 -4.11 5.23
C SER A 828 -7.00 -3.41 3.97
N TRP A 829 -7.55 -3.77 2.81
CA TRP A 829 -7.24 -3.19 1.49
C TRP A 829 -5.81 -3.47 0.96
N GLY A 830 -5.02 -4.32 1.63
CA GLY A 830 -3.70 -4.75 1.15
C GLY A 830 -3.77 -6.04 0.33
N LEU A 831 -3.32 -6.01 -0.93
CA LEU A 831 -3.42 -7.15 -1.87
C LEU A 831 -2.64 -8.43 -1.45
N ALA A 832 -1.61 -8.32 -0.61
CA ALA A 832 -0.93 -9.44 0.03
C ALA A 832 -0.01 -8.95 1.18
N PRO A 833 0.39 -9.81 2.14
CA PRO A 833 1.27 -9.41 3.24
C PRO A 833 2.61 -8.87 2.75
N GLY A 834 2.96 -7.65 3.19
CA GLY A 834 4.11 -6.90 2.69
C GLY A 834 4.12 -6.74 1.16
N ARG A 835 2.94 -6.69 0.53
CA ARG A 835 2.71 -6.51 -0.92
C ARG A 835 1.40 -5.76 -1.19
N GLY A 836 1.13 -4.72 -0.41
CA GLY A 836 0.06 -3.76 -0.73
C GLY A 836 0.44 -2.95 -1.98
N GLY A 837 -0.38 -3.01 -3.01
CA GLY A 837 -0.52 -1.91 -3.97
C GLY A 837 -1.37 -0.79 -3.35
N CYS A 838 -1.30 0.41 -3.91
CA CYS A 838 -2.14 1.56 -3.56
C CYS A 838 -2.05 2.07 -2.09
N ALA A 839 -0.94 2.75 -1.78
CA ALA A 839 -0.87 4.08 -1.12
C ALA A 839 -1.69 4.43 0.15
N THR A 840 -2.38 3.51 0.82
CA THR A 840 -3.08 3.74 2.09
C THR A 840 -2.43 3.01 3.26
N ASP A 841 -2.66 3.52 4.46
CA ASP A 841 -2.05 3.06 5.71
C ASP A 841 -2.23 1.55 5.91
N SER A 842 -1.13 0.84 6.13
CA SER A 842 -1.22 -0.51 6.66
C SER A 842 -1.59 -0.37 8.14
N TRP A 843 -2.88 -0.44 8.44
CA TRP A 843 -3.46 -0.46 9.79
C TRP A 843 -2.62 -1.21 10.85
N MET A 844 -1.98 -2.34 10.51
CA MET A 844 -1.08 -3.10 11.40
C MET A 844 0.21 -2.35 11.75
N LEU A 845 0.79 -1.63 10.79
CA LEU A 845 1.89 -0.70 11.03
C LEU A 845 1.43 0.45 11.93
N ALA A 846 0.31 1.09 11.59
CA ALA A 846 -0.28 2.14 12.44
C ALA A 846 -0.58 1.65 13.86
N THR A 847 -1.02 0.40 14.02
CA THR A 847 -1.25 -0.23 15.33
C THR A 847 0.04 -0.45 16.11
N LEU A 848 1.10 -1.02 15.50
CA LEU A 848 2.38 -1.21 16.20
C LEU A 848 3.06 0.12 16.53
N MET A 849 3.03 1.10 15.61
CA MET A 849 3.58 2.42 15.87
C MET A 849 2.81 3.16 16.97
N ARG A 850 1.48 3.01 17.03
CA ARG A 850 0.68 3.48 18.17
C ARG A 850 0.95 2.69 19.46
N ARG A 851 1.33 1.41 19.38
CA ARG A 851 1.75 0.64 20.57
C ARG A 851 3.08 1.14 21.10
N MET A 852 4.04 1.45 20.23
CA MET A 852 5.30 2.14 20.61
C MET A 852 5.01 3.51 21.26
N GLU A 853 4.09 4.31 20.69
CA GLU A 853 3.68 5.60 21.29
C GLU A 853 3.01 5.44 22.67
N ASN A 854 2.24 4.37 22.88
CA ASN A 854 1.54 4.04 24.13
C ASN A 854 2.36 3.18 25.12
N CYS A 855 3.60 2.83 24.81
CA CYS A 855 4.55 2.19 25.73
C CYS A 855 5.66 3.21 26.03
N PRO A 856 5.53 4.04 27.09
CA PRO A 856 6.62 4.90 27.52
C PRO A 856 7.86 4.05 27.88
N GLN A 857 9.05 4.57 27.56
CA GLN A 857 10.35 4.01 27.95
C GLN A 857 10.71 4.44 29.38
#